data_AF-L1Q5Q3-F1
#
_entry.id   AF-L1Q5Q3-F1
#
_cell.length_a   1.000
_cell.length_b   1.000
_cell.length_c   1.000
_cell.angle_alpha   90.00
_cell.angle_beta   90.00
_cell.angle_gamma   90.00
#
_symmetry.space_group_name_H-M   'P 1'
#
loop_
_entity.id
_entity.type
_entity.pdbx_description
1 polymer ?
#
loop_
_entity_poly.entity_id
_entity_poly.type
_entity_poly.pdbx_seq_one_letter_code
_entity_poly.pdbx_strand_id
1 'polypeptide(L)'
;MKKKILSIVLTGAMVFQVFTSTLIVKAETIKNEIGTTYYVSTLNGSDNNDGLSENKAFYSLQKINEIELEEGDKVLLEAGSVFTNDFLHIKGSGSEEASIEIDKYGEGNNPRIDTNGQGIWYQDYGKQLGNVSHKYKGYVSSSILLYDVEYINIKNLEITNNAPEIEADYNSSQVMNRTGVAVVAKDKGTIDHIYLDSLNVHDVVGNVYDKHMNNGGIYFTVFLPTNEEETGIPRYNDVKIENCIVNNVNRWGIAVGYTAYFNKFLGGEISDETIAKYGSTGVEIRNNYVKDAGGDAITTMYCDRPIIEYNVSDGAARQINDVDYSETGFGKVAAAIWPWKCKDAVFQFNEAFDTCINGDGQAWDADSGDGTIYQYNYSHNNGGGAVMICLGEAVNSIFRYNISQNDLTGILNLPSHPNAHFYNNTFYIKEGVPFIRSGMTGGVAVIENNIIYNAGAEKSEDWTKGGTKATYSNNLYYNYTNVPDTDTCAIVGDPQFIDGGNGPIAYTGSEPSSGENIINDLVAFEGYKLQDNSPAINAGKTIENNGGRDFFGNKINGDTDIGAYESDIIAASNNNDIKGTIYMLDEVNKVLYVPSLENNPMTVAEIKEGVEIHSDATIRVFNDEAEIESGNIESGMTFKIIAENGEENIYSIDVKNNYQWALDYTGKQGNVWFAQKKALGKYYNLTNYNTQYPQWDGNNYGGVGIAAANHSVVPTEHTHGLLIDTLGTAQREEGYSMVYRVPKSGTITLSVKDDEPYLRQAGNVGGKVKLSFTINGEEINSYELSESLVKVNVEAMELVVNKGDFIRIEAQNIENPSKPSIYITPSIQYKDIEEPEISDEEKVDLNKNGRVDIGDLAIVSKYYGKNKPEYDLNGDGLVNEYEIKFITNIILEIK
;
A
#
# COMPACT_ATOMS: atom_id res chain seq x y z
N MET A 1 -34.10 41.83 71.27
CA MET A 1 -35.10 41.47 70.22
C MET A 1 -34.86 40.01 69.85
N LYS A 2 -35.55 39.08 70.55
CA LYS A 2 -36.66 38.23 70.04
C LYS A 2 -36.24 37.40 68.80
N LYS A 3 -36.32 36.07 68.75
CA LYS A 3 -36.85 34.97 69.61
C LYS A 3 -36.43 33.65 68.90
N LYS A 4 -35.80 32.68 69.59
CA LYS A 4 -36.37 31.34 70.01
C LYS A 4 -36.45 30.28 68.89
N ILE A 5 -36.23 28.96 69.05
CA ILE A 5 -35.79 27.99 70.10
C ILE A 5 -35.89 26.57 69.46
N LEU A 6 -34.98 25.62 69.81
CA LEU A 6 -35.03 24.12 69.76
C LEU A 6 -35.41 23.40 68.43
N SER A 7 -35.04 22.15 68.12
CA SER A 7 -34.05 21.11 68.50
C SER A 7 -34.51 19.83 67.78
N ILE A 8 -33.61 18.85 67.56
CA ILE A 8 -33.76 17.42 67.15
C ILE A 8 -32.97 17.16 65.84
N VAL A 9 -32.03 16.22 65.66
CA VAL A 9 -31.39 15.14 66.43
C VAL A 9 -30.31 14.53 65.50
N LEU A 10 -29.19 14.05 66.08
CA LEU A 10 -28.23 13.02 65.58
C LEU A 10 -27.50 13.25 64.22
N THR A 11 -26.18 13.11 64.04
CA THR A 11 -25.04 12.69 64.87
C THR A 11 -23.79 13.12 64.09
N GLY A 12 -22.96 13.98 64.68
CA GLY A 12 -21.66 14.35 64.13
C GLY A 12 -20.77 14.75 65.30
N ALA A 13 -20.08 13.77 65.88
CA ALA A 13 -19.15 13.99 66.97
C ALA A 13 -17.80 13.36 66.62
N MET A 14 -16.84 14.25 66.41
CA MET A 14 -15.44 14.20 66.85
C MET A 14 -14.81 12.83 67.03
N VAL A 15 -13.70 12.60 66.31
CA VAL A 15 -12.53 11.98 66.93
C VAL A 15 -11.27 12.73 66.50
N PHE A 16 -10.68 13.45 67.46
CA PHE A 16 -9.27 13.83 67.47
C PHE A 16 -8.56 12.85 68.41
N GLN A 17 -7.33 12.48 68.05
CA GLN A 17 -6.35 11.64 68.76
C GLN A 17 -6.53 10.11 68.69
N VAL A 18 -5.75 9.47 67.82
CA VAL A 18 -4.70 8.50 68.21
C VAL A 18 -3.55 8.61 67.18
N PHE A 19 -2.40 9.16 67.59
CA PHE A 19 -1.12 8.94 66.91
C PHE A 19 -0.59 7.57 67.35
N THR A 20 -0.86 6.53 66.58
CA THR A 20 -0.09 5.28 66.63
C THR A 20 0.93 5.32 65.51
N SER A 21 2.19 5.28 65.89
CA SER A 21 3.35 5.00 65.04
C SER A 21 3.14 3.70 64.26
N THR A 22 2.78 3.81 62.98
CA THR A 22 3.13 2.79 61.99
C THR A 22 4.34 3.32 61.23
N LEU A 23 5.46 2.60 61.38
CA LEU A 23 6.62 2.73 60.52
C LEU A 23 6.13 2.64 59.06
N ILE A 24 6.13 3.76 58.34
CA ILE A 24 6.13 3.69 56.88
C ILE A 24 7.55 3.25 56.53
N VAL A 25 7.73 1.94 56.40
CA VAL A 25 8.80 1.40 55.58
C VAL A 25 8.51 1.95 54.18
N LYS A 26 9.25 2.99 53.77
CA LYS A 26 9.47 3.21 52.35
C LYS A 26 10.18 1.96 51.87
N ALA A 27 9.43 1.03 51.31
CA ALA A 27 10.02 0.14 50.33
C ALA A 27 10.45 1.09 49.20
N GLU A 28 11.74 1.44 49.18
CA GLU A 28 12.38 1.71 47.90
C GLU A 28 12.04 0.49 47.05
N THR A 29 11.18 0.69 46.07
CA THR A 29 11.10 -0.25 44.96
C THR A 29 12.48 -0.17 44.35
N ILE A 30 13.36 -1.11 44.74
CA ILE A 30 14.58 -1.38 44.01
C ILE A 30 14.08 -1.71 42.61
N LYS A 31 14.18 -0.75 41.69
CA LYS A 31 14.24 -1.11 40.28
C LYS A 31 15.50 -1.95 40.21
N ASN A 32 15.35 -3.27 40.14
CA ASN A 32 16.40 -4.07 39.57
C ASN A 32 16.57 -3.50 38.17
N GLU A 33 17.65 -2.75 37.95
CA GLU A 33 18.13 -2.54 36.60
C GLU A 33 18.36 -3.95 36.03
N ILE A 34 17.61 -4.25 34.98
CA ILE A 34 17.79 -5.48 34.22
C ILE A 34 19.08 -5.24 33.41
N GLY A 35 19.99 -6.20 33.45
CA GLY A 35 21.27 -6.15 32.74
C GLY A 35 22.45 -5.57 33.53
N THR A 36 23.63 -5.72 32.93
CA THR A 36 24.95 -5.31 33.41
C THR A 36 25.49 -4.22 32.51
N THR A 37 26.02 -3.13 33.09
CA THR A 37 26.70 -2.08 32.32
C THR A 37 28.21 -2.29 32.33
N TYR A 38 28.78 -2.47 31.14
CA TYR A 38 30.20 -2.58 30.89
C TYR A 38 30.74 -1.26 30.33
N TYR A 39 31.87 -0.79 30.86
CA TYR A 39 32.55 0.42 30.42
C TYR A 39 33.87 0.06 29.75
N VAL A 40 34.19 0.70 28.61
CA VAL A 40 35.45 0.51 27.89
C VAL A 40 36.10 1.86 27.58
N SER A 41 37.40 1.97 27.80
CA SER A 41 38.17 3.19 27.63
C SER A 41 39.62 2.90 27.23
N THR A 42 40.06 3.46 26.12
CA THR A 42 41.49 3.44 25.75
C THR A 42 42.32 4.47 26.50
N LEU A 43 41.68 5.47 27.13
CA LEU A 43 42.34 6.57 27.81
C LEU A 43 42.68 6.23 29.27
N ASN A 44 41.75 5.54 29.95
CA ASN A 44 41.74 5.32 31.39
C ASN A 44 41.51 3.85 31.78
N GLY A 45 41.16 2.99 30.83
CA GLY A 45 40.83 1.59 31.07
C GLY A 45 42.03 0.65 31.21
N SER A 46 41.74 -0.58 31.66
CA SER A 46 42.69 -1.70 31.75
C SER A 46 41.93 -3.01 31.67
N ASP A 47 42.37 -3.97 30.86
CA ASP A 47 41.71 -5.29 30.73
C ASP A 47 41.86 -6.19 31.98
N ASN A 48 42.62 -5.75 32.98
CA ASN A 48 42.62 -6.36 34.32
C ASN A 48 41.48 -5.83 35.23
N ASN A 49 40.75 -4.81 34.81
CA ASN A 49 39.57 -4.34 35.55
C ASN A 49 38.36 -5.25 35.26
N ASP A 50 37.28 -5.08 36.02
CA ASP A 50 36.03 -5.83 35.84
C ASP A 50 35.08 -5.21 34.80
N GLY A 51 35.33 -3.97 34.38
CA GLY A 51 34.49 -3.26 33.41
C GLY A 51 33.18 -2.73 33.99
N LEU A 52 32.90 -2.91 35.29
CA LEU A 52 31.56 -2.68 35.86
C LEU A 52 31.32 -1.24 36.36
N SER A 53 32.29 -0.35 36.15
CA SER A 53 32.16 1.08 36.44
C SER A 53 33.14 1.89 35.60
N GLU A 54 32.85 3.18 35.38
CA GLU A 54 33.71 4.08 34.60
C GLU A 54 35.18 4.07 35.05
N ASN A 55 35.44 4.10 36.37
CA ASN A 55 36.82 4.11 36.92
C ASN A 55 37.51 2.73 36.91
N LYS A 56 36.78 1.68 36.50
CA LYS A 56 37.24 0.31 36.30
C LYS A 56 36.84 -0.20 34.92
N ALA A 57 36.85 0.68 33.92
CA ALA A 57 36.61 0.30 32.53
C ALA A 57 37.64 -0.71 32.01
N PHE A 58 37.21 -1.58 31.08
CA PHE A 58 38.11 -2.34 30.21
C PHE A 58 38.93 -1.40 29.32
N TYR A 59 40.05 -1.89 28.79
CA TYR A 59 40.86 -1.13 27.84
C TYR A 59 40.48 -1.43 26.39
N SER A 60 40.28 -2.71 26.04
CA SER A 60 40.04 -3.17 24.67
C SER A 60 38.62 -3.65 24.43
N LEU A 61 38.20 -3.61 23.16
CA LEU A 61 36.91 -4.18 22.73
C LEU A 61 36.92 -5.72 22.75
N GLN A 62 38.11 -6.33 22.79
CA GLN A 62 38.27 -7.78 22.93
C GLN A 62 37.58 -8.33 24.18
N LYS A 63 37.57 -7.57 25.29
CA LYS A 63 36.84 -7.98 26.51
C LYS A 63 35.34 -8.10 26.27
N ILE A 64 34.76 -7.23 25.44
CA ILE A 64 33.34 -7.29 25.07
C ILE A 64 33.08 -8.46 24.13
N ASN A 65 33.95 -8.72 23.15
CA ASN A 65 33.83 -9.88 22.25
C ASN A 65 33.85 -11.25 22.96
N GLU A 66 34.38 -11.30 24.19
CA GLU A 66 34.42 -12.49 25.04
C GLU A 66 33.14 -12.69 25.87
N ILE A 67 32.31 -11.66 25.99
CA ILE A 67 31.07 -11.68 26.78
C ILE A 67 29.90 -12.03 25.85
N GLU A 68 29.02 -12.90 26.32
CA GLU A 68 27.69 -13.10 25.77
C GLU A 68 26.76 -12.14 26.51
N LEU A 69 26.28 -11.11 25.82
CA LEU A 69 25.45 -10.06 26.42
C LEU A 69 24.04 -10.60 26.64
N GLU A 70 23.46 -10.26 27.79
CA GLU A 70 22.12 -10.66 28.19
C GLU A 70 21.13 -9.49 28.02
N GLU A 71 19.85 -9.77 28.23
CA GLU A 71 18.80 -8.75 28.18
C GLU A 71 19.08 -7.54 29.10
N GLY A 72 18.95 -6.33 28.55
CA GLY A 72 19.22 -5.08 29.23
C GLY A 72 20.70 -4.73 29.43
N ASP A 73 21.64 -5.58 29.02
CA ASP A 73 23.07 -5.28 29.12
C ASP A 73 23.45 -4.03 28.31
N LYS A 74 24.41 -3.28 28.84
CA LYS A 74 24.93 -2.06 28.21
C LYS A 74 26.43 -2.14 28.00
N VAL A 75 26.91 -1.69 26.86
CA VAL A 75 28.34 -1.50 26.56
C VAL A 75 28.55 -0.02 26.26
N LEU A 76 29.21 0.68 27.17
CA LEU A 76 29.46 2.10 27.08
C LEU A 76 30.94 2.36 26.75
N LEU A 77 31.20 3.02 25.62
CA LEU A 77 32.54 3.37 25.15
C LEU A 77 32.88 4.84 25.48
N GLU A 78 34.06 5.10 26.05
CA GLU A 78 34.40 6.45 26.52
C GLU A 78 34.59 7.42 25.36
N ALA A 79 33.94 8.57 25.42
CA ALA A 79 34.14 9.68 24.49
C ALA A 79 35.63 9.98 24.27
N GLY A 80 36.01 10.13 23.00
CA GLY A 80 37.40 10.37 22.58
C GLY A 80 38.32 9.14 22.59
N SER A 81 37.83 7.94 22.96
CA SER A 81 38.60 6.70 22.79
C SER A 81 38.79 6.37 21.31
N VAL A 82 39.96 5.80 20.97
CA VAL A 82 40.27 5.29 19.63
C VAL A 82 40.77 3.86 19.74
N PHE A 83 39.95 2.92 19.28
CA PHE A 83 40.18 1.47 19.33
C PHE A 83 40.86 1.00 18.03
N THR A 84 42.18 1.14 17.95
CA THR A 84 42.97 0.77 16.77
C THR A 84 43.14 -0.74 16.63
N ASN A 85 42.82 -1.27 15.45
CA ASN A 85 42.82 -2.68 15.08
C ASN A 85 41.86 -3.56 15.90
N ASP A 86 40.87 -2.93 16.53
CA ASP A 86 39.83 -3.59 17.32
C ASP A 86 38.50 -3.60 16.54
N PHE A 87 37.54 -4.38 17.04
CA PHE A 87 36.23 -4.61 16.43
C PHE A 87 35.24 -5.14 17.49
N LEU A 88 33.95 -5.06 17.20
CA LEU A 88 32.86 -5.61 18.01
C LEU A 88 32.09 -6.69 17.24
N HIS A 89 32.31 -7.96 17.57
CA HIS A 89 31.51 -9.08 17.09
C HIS A 89 30.62 -9.53 18.25
N ILE A 90 29.41 -8.98 18.29
CA ILE A 90 28.51 -9.09 19.44
C ILE A 90 27.91 -10.49 19.51
N LYS A 91 27.74 -10.98 20.74
CA LYS A 91 27.09 -12.25 21.07
C LYS A 91 25.99 -11.99 22.08
N GLY A 92 24.94 -12.80 22.01
CA GLY A 92 23.76 -12.66 22.86
C GLY A 92 22.68 -11.80 22.20
N SER A 93 21.55 -11.63 22.86
CA SER A 93 20.40 -10.87 22.35
C SER A 93 19.66 -10.22 23.50
N GLY A 94 19.03 -9.08 23.24
CA GLY A 94 18.11 -8.48 24.18
C GLY A 94 16.74 -9.17 24.16
N SER A 95 15.78 -8.51 24.79
CA SER A 95 14.36 -8.82 24.71
C SER A 95 13.54 -7.58 24.35
N GLU A 96 12.27 -7.75 24.03
CA GLU A 96 11.31 -6.66 23.79
C GLU A 96 11.23 -5.72 25.00
N GLU A 97 11.33 -6.27 26.22
CA GLU A 97 11.31 -5.50 27.46
C GLU A 97 12.65 -4.85 27.82
N ALA A 98 13.77 -5.41 27.34
CA ALA A 98 15.11 -4.98 27.69
C ALA A 98 16.13 -5.26 26.57
N SER A 99 16.23 -4.34 25.61
CA SER A 99 17.23 -4.40 24.55
C SER A 99 18.66 -4.23 25.07
N ILE A 100 19.62 -4.82 24.37
CA ILE A 100 21.05 -4.51 24.55
C ILE A 100 21.31 -3.08 24.05
N GLU A 101 22.15 -2.33 24.76
CA GLU A 101 22.54 -0.97 24.37
C GLU A 101 24.06 -0.87 24.19
N ILE A 102 24.51 -0.39 23.03
CA ILE A 102 25.90 0.00 22.80
C ILE A 102 25.92 1.50 22.52
N ASP A 103 26.56 2.27 23.38
CA ASP A 103 26.54 3.73 23.31
C ASP A 103 27.86 4.35 23.80
N LYS A 104 27.95 5.67 23.72
CA LYS A 104 28.99 6.50 24.28
C LYS A 104 28.69 6.84 25.75
N TYR A 105 29.74 6.93 26.58
CA TYR A 105 29.68 7.67 27.84
C TYR A 105 30.75 8.76 27.91
N GLY A 106 30.52 9.73 28.80
CA GLY A 106 31.39 10.91 28.92
C GLY A 106 31.13 11.96 27.84
N GLU A 107 31.89 13.05 27.93
CA GLU A 107 31.72 14.24 27.08
C GLU A 107 32.79 14.31 25.98
N GLY A 108 32.40 14.79 24.81
CA GLY A 108 33.31 15.00 23.67
C GLY A 108 32.99 14.15 22.45
N ASN A 109 34.00 13.97 21.60
CA ASN A 109 33.91 13.25 20.33
C ASN A 109 33.45 11.80 20.55
N ASN A 110 32.78 11.24 19.54
CA ASN A 110 32.37 9.85 19.59
C ASN A 110 33.58 8.90 19.72
N PRO A 111 33.45 7.81 20.50
CA PRO A 111 34.44 6.75 20.52
C PRO A 111 34.57 6.15 19.12
N ARG A 112 35.82 5.95 18.69
CA ARG A 112 36.13 5.51 17.32
C ARG A 112 36.69 4.10 17.27
N ILE A 113 36.13 3.27 16.39
CA ILE A 113 36.61 1.92 16.09
C ILE A 113 37.38 1.94 14.76
N ASP A 114 38.70 1.77 14.82
CA ASP A 114 39.57 1.75 13.64
C ASP A 114 39.94 0.31 13.30
N THR A 115 39.09 -0.40 12.57
CA THR A 115 39.23 -1.86 12.39
C THR A 115 40.38 -2.26 11.47
N ASN A 116 40.74 -1.42 10.49
CA ASN A 116 41.91 -1.62 9.60
C ASN A 116 42.04 -3.05 9.04
N GLY A 117 40.94 -3.63 8.56
CA GLY A 117 40.91 -4.98 8.01
C GLY A 117 40.96 -6.12 9.03
N GLN A 118 40.86 -5.85 10.33
CA GLN A 118 40.62 -6.89 11.36
C GLN A 118 39.13 -7.28 11.41
N GLY A 119 38.64 -7.90 12.49
CA GLY A 119 37.23 -8.29 12.59
C GLY A 119 36.83 -9.28 11.50
N ILE A 120 37.70 -10.24 11.22
CA ILE A 120 37.52 -11.21 10.14
C ILE A 120 36.52 -12.29 10.51
N TRP A 121 35.53 -12.50 9.64
CA TRP A 121 34.58 -13.60 9.72
C TRP A 121 34.33 -14.17 8.32
N TYR A 122 33.63 -15.31 8.26
CA TYR A 122 33.36 -16.00 7.00
C TYR A 122 31.87 -15.91 6.66
N GLN A 123 31.56 -15.19 5.59
CA GLN A 123 30.23 -15.11 5.02
C GLN A 123 29.98 -16.29 4.08
N ASP A 124 28.80 -16.89 4.16
CA ASP A 124 28.30 -17.87 3.19
C ASP A 124 26.77 -17.85 3.15
N TYR A 125 26.20 -17.44 2.00
CA TYR A 125 24.74 -17.50 1.80
C TYR A 125 24.17 -18.93 1.84
N GLY A 126 25.02 -19.96 1.79
CA GLY A 126 24.64 -21.37 1.75
C GLY A 126 24.26 -21.86 0.36
N LYS A 127 24.07 -20.96 -0.61
CA LYS A 127 23.85 -21.28 -2.02
C LYS A 127 24.24 -20.13 -2.96
N GLN A 128 24.38 -20.44 -4.24
CA GLN A 128 24.59 -19.46 -5.30
C GLN A 128 23.42 -18.47 -5.39
N LEU A 129 23.73 -17.20 -5.63
CA LEU A 129 22.77 -16.11 -5.80
C LEU A 129 22.17 -16.09 -7.22
N GLY A 130 21.20 -15.20 -7.44
CA GLY A 130 20.42 -15.14 -8.70
C GLY A 130 21.26 -14.95 -9.96
N ASN A 131 22.38 -14.24 -9.86
CA ASN A 131 23.40 -14.20 -10.90
C ASN A 131 24.64 -15.02 -10.49
N VAL A 132 25.12 -15.86 -11.39
CA VAL A 132 26.32 -16.70 -11.17
C VAL A 132 27.60 -15.89 -10.97
N SER A 133 27.61 -14.63 -11.41
CA SER A 133 28.77 -13.73 -11.28
C SER A 133 28.83 -13.04 -9.92
N HIS A 134 27.76 -13.11 -9.10
CA HIS A 134 27.81 -12.59 -7.74
C HIS A 134 28.57 -13.55 -6.83
N LYS A 135 29.56 -13.01 -6.12
CA LYS A 135 30.19 -13.67 -4.99
C LYS A 135 29.18 -13.80 -3.86
N TYR A 136 29.13 -14.98 -3.27
CA TYR A 136 28.14 -15.34 -2.25
C TYR A 136 28.77 -15.95 -0.98
N LYS A 137 30.10 -16.08 -0.98
CA LYS A 137 30.85 -16.58 0.17
C LYS A 137 32.30 -16.10 0.15
N GLY A 138 32.90 -16.01 1.32
CA GLY A 138 34.28 -15.59 1.49
C GLY A 138 34.52 -14.89 2.82
N TYR A 139 35.78 -14.59 3.10
CA TYR A 139 36.15 -13.79 4.26
C TYR A 139 35.74 -12.33 4.07
N VAL A 140 35.26 -11.74 5.16
CA VAL A 140 34.82 -10.35 5.28
C VAL A 140 35.45 -9.76 6.53
N SER A 141 35.82 -8.49 6.50
CA SER A 141 36.19 -7.69 7.66
C SER A 141 35.02 -6.80 8.08
N SER A 142 34.59 -6.87 9.33
CA SER A 142 33.51 -6.00 9.84
C SER A 142 33.92 -5.35 11.15
N SER A 143 33.74 -4.02 11.25
CA SER A 143 34.00 -3.29 12.49
C SER A 143 32.99 -3.65 13.57
N ILE A 144 31.71 -3.72 13.21
CA ILE A 144 30.63 -4.28 14.02
C ILE A 144 29.98 -5.44 13.26
N LEU A 145 29.86 -6.58 13.90
CA LEU A 145 29.12 -7.74 13.40
C LEU A 145 28.02 -8.13 14.39
N LEU A 146 26.78 -8.13 13.89
CA LEU A 146 25.61 -8.66 14.56
C LEU A 146 25.19 -9.94 13.82
N TYR A 147 25.60 -11.10 14.33
CA TYR A 147 25.31 -12.39 13.70
C TYR A 147 24.26 -13.13 14.54
N ASP A 148 23.03 -13.22 14.03
CA ASP A 148 21.86 -13.75 14.76
C ASP A 148 21.62 -13.07 16.12
N VAL A 149 21.86 -11.76 16.18
CA VAL A 149 21.61 -10.89 17.35
C VAL A 149 20.33 -10.11 17.09
N GLU A 150 19.42 -10.04 18.08
CA GLU A 150 18.16 -9.28 18.05
C GLU A 150 18.00 -8.42 19.32
N TYR A 151 17.08 -7.46 19.27
CA TYR A 151 16.81 -6.48 20.34
C TYR A 151 18.08 -5.74 20.78
N ILE A 152 18.68 -5.00 19.85
CA ILE A 152 19.90 -4.24 20.10
C ILE A 152 19.83 -2.83 19.51
N ASN A 153 20.29 -1.87 20.31
CA ASN A 153 20.43 -0.47 19.96
C ASN A 153 21.92 -0.09 19.94
N ILE A 154 22.42 0.46 18.83
CA ILE A 154 23.80 0.93 18.70
C ILE A 154 23.80 2.41 18.35
N LYS A 155 24.49 3.22 19.18
CA LYS A 155 24.42 4.68 19.10
C LYS A 155 25.77 5.37 19.24
N ASN A 156 25.88 6.56 18.63
CA ASN A 156 26.94 7.53 18.89
C ASN A 156 28.38 7.00 18.74
N LEU A 157 28.64 6.20 17.70
CA LEU A 157 29.97 5.64 17.42
C LEU A 157 30.56 6.23 16.12
N GLU A 158 31.88 6.37 16.08
CA GLU A 158 32.64 6.61 14.84
C GLU A 158 33.29 5.28 14.41
N ILE A 159 33.20 4.93 13.13
CA ILE A 159 33.55 3.59 12.64
C ILE A 159 34.35 3.72 11.34
N THR A 160 35.54 3.13 11.30
CA THR A 160 36.35 3.03 10.09
C THR A 160 36.82 1.60 9.82
N ASN A 161 37.04 1.28 8.54
CA ASN A 161 37.60 -0.01 8.15
C ASN A 161 38.48 0.11 6.90
N ASN A 162 39.66 0.70 7.12
CA ASN A 162 40.66 0.87 6.08
C ASN A 162 41.24 -0.46 5.58
N ALA A 163 41.71 -0.47 4.34
CA ALA A 163 42.47 -1.61 3.81
C ALA A 163 43.82 -1.73 4.53
N PRO A 164 44.27 -2.94 4.89
CA PRO A 164 45.60 -3.16 5.42
C PRO A 164 46.64 -2.89 4.33
N GLU A 165 47.82 -2.38 4.70
CA GLU A 165 48.90 -2.02 3.76
C GLU A 165 49.35 -3.16 2.82
N ILE A 166 49.03 -4.42 3.15
CA ILE A 166 49.37 -5.60 2.35
C ILE A 166 48.52 -5.74 1.08
N GLU A 167 47.37 -5.07 1.00
CA GLU A 167 46.55 -5.01 -0.21
C GLU A 167 47.06 -3.89 -1.13
N ALA A 168 47.99 -4.23 -2.02
CA ALA A 168 48.70 -3.26 -2.85
C ALA A 168 47.82 -2.60 -3.94
N ASP A 169 46.81 -3.32 -4.45
CA ASP A 169 45.94 -2.87 -5.54
C ASP A 169 44.51 -2.65 -5.03
N TYR A 170 44.14 -1.38 -4.82
CA TYR A 170 42.82 -0.94 -4.33
C TYR A 170 41.64 -1.51 -5.13
N ASN A 171 41.79 -1.59 -6.45
CA ASN A 171 40.75 -2.01 -7.38
C ASN A 171 40.92 -3.46 -7.87
N SER A 172 41.59 -4.33 -7.11
CA SER A 172 41.58 -5.75 -7.43
C SER A 172 40.26 -6.42 -7.05
N SER A 173 39.72 -7.29 -7.90
CA SER A 173 38.52 -8.10 -7.61
C SER A 173 38.72 -9.07 -6.44
N GLN A 174 39.97 -9.31 -6.03
CA GLN A 174 40.33 -10.16 -4.89
C GLN A 174 40.47 -9.39 -3.57
N VAL A 175 40.32 -8.06 -3.57
CA VAL A 175 40.26 -7.25 -2.33
C VAL A 175 39.20 -7.83 -1.41
N MET A 176 39.53 -7.94 -0.12
CA MET A 176 38.59 -8.45 0.88
C MET A 176 37.39 -7.51 1.00
N ASN A 177 36.20 -8.09 1.16
CA ASN A 177 35.00 -7.32 1.46
C ASN A 177 35.11 -6.71 2.85
N ARG A 178 34.64 -5.47 3.00
CA ARG A 178 34.69 -4.75 4.28
C ARG A 178 33.37 -4.08 4.59
N THR A 179 33.01 -4.08 5.87
CA THR A 179 31.83 -3.40 6.37
C THR A 179 32.14 -2.57 7.60
N GLY A 180 31.45 -1.43 7.74
CA GLY A 180 31.35 -0.74 9.02
C GLY A 180 30.47 -1.57 9.95
N VAL A 181 29.18 -1.68 9.62
CA VAL A 181 28.23 -2.52 10.36
C VAL A 181 27.68 -3.62 9.45
N ALA A 182 27.92 -4.88 9.83
CA ALA A 182 27.35 -6.05 9.19
C ALA A 182 26.30 -6.67 10.11
N VAL A 183 25.11 -6.92 9.57
CA VAL A 183 24.03 -7.62 10.29
C VAL A 183 23.62 -8.84 9.48
N VAL A 184 23.56 -10.00 10.15
CA VAL A 184 23.34 -11.30 9.52
C VAL A 184 22.23 -12.04 10.23
N ALA A 185 21.24 -12.49 9.46
CA ALA A 185 20.24 -13.44 9.90
C ALA A 185 20.51 -14.80 9.23
N LYS A 186 20.57 -15.87 10.03
CA LYS A 186 20.78 -17.24 9.56
C LYS A 186 20.03 -18.26 10.39
N ASP A 187 20.40 -18.47 11.66
CA ASP A 187 20.00 -19.63 12.46
C ASP A 187 18.99 -19.28 13.58
N LYS A 188 18.35 -18.10 13.55
CA LYS A 188 17.36 -17.68 14.57
C LYS A 188 15.95 -17.41 14.05
N GLY A 189 15.70 -17.65 12.76
CA GLY A 189 14.46 -17.21 12.13
C GLY A 189 14.42 -15.69 12.02
N THR A 190 13.29 -15.07 12.32
CA THR A 190 13.18 -13.61 12.31
C THR A 190 14.14 -13.01 13.35
N ILE A 191 14.94 -12.05 12.91
CA ILE A 191 15.73 -11.17 13.77
C ILE A 191 14.93 -9.89 13.98
N ASP A 192 14.51 -9.66 15.21
CA ASP A 192 13.69 -8.52 15.61
C ASP A 192 14.55 -7.36 16.18
N HIS A 193 14.11 -6.13 15.93
CA HIS A 193 14.57 -4.92 16.64
C HIS A 193 16.08 -4.66 16.55
N ILE A 194 16.54 -4.13 15.42
CA ILE A 194 17.92 -3.68 15.20
C ILE A 194 17.93 -2.19 14.90
N TYR A 195 18.33 -1.37 15.88
CA TYR A 195 18.35 0.08 15.72
C TYR A 195 19.79 0.60 15.69
N LEU A 196 20.12 1.30 14.62
CA LEU A 196 21.38 1.99 14.40
C LEU A 196 21.10 3.49 14.34
N ASP A 197 21.60 4.24 15.31
CA ASP A 197 21.29 5.67 15.46
C ASP A 197 22.57 6.50 15.61
N SER A 198 22.69 7.59 14.87
CA SER A 198 23.77 8.57 15.05
C SER A 198 25.17 7.97 14.90
N LEU A 199 25.33 7.00 13.99
CA LEU A 199 26.63 6.42 13.64
C LEU A 199 27.34 7.26 12.59
N ASN A 200 28.64 7.47 12.77
CA ASN A 200 29.52 8.07 11.77
C ASN A 200 30.42 6.98 11.16
N VAL A 201 30.00 6.40 10.02
CA VAL A 201 30.70 5.32 9.33
C VAL A 201 31.45 5.89 8.14
N HIS A 202 32.78 5.84 8.16
CA HIS A 202 33.56 6.37 7.05
C HIS A 202 34.86 5.62 6.79
N ASP A 203 35.42 5.83 5.59
CA ASP A 203 36.68 5.20 5.17
C ASP A 203 36.61 3.65 5.29
N VAL A 204 35.51 3.07 4.84
CA VAL A 204 35.33 1.61 4.73
C VAL A 204 35.79 1.18 3.34
N VAL A 205 37.04 0.76 3.24
CA VAL A 205 37.69 0.44 1.97
C VAL A 205 37.42 -1.01 1.58
N GLY A 206 36.15 -1.32 1.32
CA GLY A 206 35.70 -2.61 0.81
C GLY A 206 36.06 -2.88 -0.67
N ASN A 207 35.60 -4.02 -1.16
CA ASN A 207 35.77 -4.42 -2.55
C ASN A 207 34.94 -3.49 -3.47
N VAL A 208 35.51 -3.07 -4.61
CA VAL A 208 34.82 -2.15 -5.55
C VAL A 208 33.67 -2.83 -6.32
N TYR A 209 33.68 -4.16 -6.44
CA TYR A 209 32.86 -4.92 -7.38
C TYR A 209 31.72 -5.71 -6.70
N ASP A 210 32.01 -6.37 -5.58
CA ASP A 210 31.15 -7.37 -4.97
C ASP A 210 29.83 -6.76 -4.48
N LYS A 211 28.71 -7.17 -5.11
CA LYS A 211 27.39 -6.57 -4.87
C LYS A 211 26.68 -7.00 -3.58
N HIS A 212 26.92 -8.22 -3.14
CA HIS A 212 26.07 -8.88 -2.14
C HIS A 212 26.87 -9.56 -1.02
N MET A 213 28.19 -9.41 -1.01
CA MET A 213 28.91 -9.63 0.23
C MET A 213 28.56 -8.47 1.19
N ASN A 214 28.70 -8.66 2.50
CA ASN A 214 28.65 -7.53 3.44
C ASN A 214 29.85 -6.62 3.14
N ASN A 215 29.58 -5.61 2.32
CA ASN A 215 30.60 -4.81 1.65
C ASN A 215 30.10 -3.38 1.42
N GLY A 216 30.40 -2.47 2.35
CA GLY A 216 29.86 -1.11 2.35
C GLY A 216 29.90 -0.46 3.73
N GLY A 217 29.21 0.66 3.90
CA GLY A 217 29.03 1.28 5.22
C GLY A 217 28.24 0.36 6.15
N ILE A 218 26.96 0.14 5.83
CA ILE A 218 26.02 -0.67 6.61
C ILE A 218 25.37 -1.71 5.67
N TYR A 219 25.41 -3.00 6.04
CA TYR A 219 24.82 -4.06 5.22
C TYR A 219 24.12 -5.13 6.07
N PHE A 220 22.83 -5.36 5.81
CA PHE A 220 22.03 -6.46 6.36
C PHE A 220 21.80 -7.58 5.33
N THR A 221 22.06 -8.83 5.69
CA THR A 221 21.90 -9.99 4.80
C THR A 221 21.34 -11.23 5.47
N VAL A 222 20.57 -11.98 4.68
CA VAL A 222 19.93 -13.23 5.12
C VAL A 222 20.58 -14.43 4.42
N PHE A 223 21.09 -15.40 5.18
CA PHE A 223 21.69 -16.64 4.67
C PHE A 223 20.75 -17.82 4.81
N LEU A 224 21.05 -18.94 4.15
CA LEU A 224 20.32 -20.18 4.42
C LEU A 224 20.61 -20.68 5.83
N PRO A 225 19.58 -21.02 6.63
CA PRO A 225 19.75 -21.62 7.93
C PRO A 225 20.39 -23.00 7.81
N THR A 226 21.05 -23.42 8.88
CA THR A 226 21.56 -24.79 9.04
C THR A 226 20.41 -25.80 9.10
N ASN A 227 19.30 -25.42 9.74
CA ASN A 227 18.07 -26.21 9.83
C ASN A 227 16.83 -25.31 9.85
N GLU A 228 16.23 -25.03 8.67
CA GLU A 228 15.05 -24.16 8.54
C GLU A 228 13.83 -24.68 9.31
N GLU A 229 13.65 -26.00 9.43
CA GLU A 229 12.49 -26.58 10.12
C GLU A 229 12.51 -26.31 11.63
N GLU A 230 13.70 -26.16 12.21
CA GLU A 230 13.91 -25.91 13.64
C GLU A 230 13.97 -24.43 13.97
N THR A 231 14.65 -23.65 13.13
CA THR A 231 14.97 -22.24 13.39
C THR A 231 13.99 -21.27 12.72
N GLY A 232 13.21 -21.72 11.74
CA GLY A 232 12.36 -20.87 10.92
C GLY A 232 13.10 -20.24 9.74
N ILE A 233 12.40 -19.39 9.00
CA ILE A 233 12.96 -18.65 7.86
C ILE A 233 13.71 -17.42 8.41
N PRO A 234 15.02 -17.28 8.17
CA PRO A 234 15.73 -16.09 8.57
C PRO A 234 15.30 -14.88 7.73
N ARG A 235 15.13 -13.74 8.41
CA ARG A 235 14.66 -12.45 7.87
C ARG A 235 14.79 -11.38 8.95
N TYR A 236 14.45 -10.14 8.61
CA TYR A 236 14.37 -9.06 9.60
C TYR A 236 12.93 -8.61 9.85
N ASN A 237 12.71 -8.11 11.05
CA ASN A 237 11.55 -7.33 11.43
C ASN A 237 11.99 -6.17 12.37
N ASP A 238 11.35 -5.01 12.26
CA ASP A 238 11.64 -3.84 13.10
C ASP A 238 13.12 -3.40 13.01
N VAL A 239 13.52 -2.95 11.82
CA VAL A 239 14.87 -2.42 11.57
C VAL A 239 14.78 -0.91 11.41
N LYS A 240 15.60 -0.18 12.16
CA LYS A 240 15.70 1.27 12.05
C LYS A 240 17.14 1.71 11.86
N ILE A 241 17.40 2.45 10.80
CA ILE A 241 18.69 3.09 10.54
C ILE A 241 18.42 4.59 10.46
N GLU A 242 18.86 5.34 11.46
CA GLU A 242 18.56 6.76 11.56
C GLU A 242 19.75 7.64 11.96
N ASN A 243 19.73 8.88 11.49
CA ASN A 243 20.71 9.92 11.84
C ASN A 243 22.16 9.50 11.55
N CYS A 244 22.39 8.51 10.67
CA CYS A 244 23.71 8.00 10.37
C CYS A 244 24.37 8.81 9.24
N ILE A 245 25.67 9.01 9.38
CA ILE A 245 26.54 9.56 8.34
C ILE A 245 27.35 8.41 7.78
N VAL A 246 27.26 8.20 6.46
CA VAL A 246 28.05 7.19 5.76
C VAL A 246 28.86 7.88 4.66
N ASN A 247 30.18 7.91 4.80
CA ASN A 247 31.03 8.71 3.93
C ASN A 247 32.25 7.94 3.40
N ASN A 248 32.56 8.04 2.11
CA ASN A 248 33.75 7.45 1.50
C ASN A 248 33.87 5.93 1.78
N VAL A 249 32.91 5.16 1.29
CA VAL A 249 32.81 3.71 1.53
C VAL A 249 32.69 2.90 0.23
N ASN A 250 33.15 1.65 0.25
CA ASN A 250 33.00 0.69 -0.85
C ASN A 250 32.24 -0.57 -0.40
N ARG A 251 31.31 -1.14 -1.15
CA ARG A 251 30.67 -0.62 -2.36
C ARG A 251 29.40 0.16 -2.04
N TRP A 252 28.55 -0.34 -1.14
CA TRP A 252 27.30 0.34 -0.75
C TRP A 252 27.56 1.40 0.31
N GLY A 253 26.72 2.44 0.32
CA GLY A 253 26.45 3.20 1.53
C GLY A 253 25.70 2.35 2.56
N ILE A 254 24.38 2.22 2.38
CA ILE A 254 23.46 1.46 3.24
C ILE A 254 22.68 0.45 2.39
N ALA A 255 22.71 -0.83 2.76
CA ALA A 255 21.95 -1.89 2.11
C ALA A 255 21.21 -2.76 3.13
N VAL A 256 19.93 -3.03 2.90
CA VAL A 256 19.12 -3.84 3.82
C VAL A 256 18.34 -4.92 3.09
N GLY A 257 18.54 -6.20 3.47
CA GLY A 257 17.57 -7.27 3.21
C GLY A 257 17.91 -8.25 2.07
N TYR A 258 19.10 -8.18 1.45
CA TYR A 258 19.45 -9.16 0.42
C TYR A 258 19.45 -10.58 1.00
N THR A 259 18.69 -11.49 0.37
CA THR A 259 18.36 -12.78 0.97
C THR A 259 18.71 -13.97 0.09
N ALA A 260 19.17 -15.05 0.73
CA ALA A 260 19.25 -16.36 0.10
C ALA A 260 17.89 -16.80 -0.46
N TYR A 261 16.75 -16.33 0.07
CA TYR A 261 15.41 -16.65 -0.43
C TYR A 261 15.02 -15.89 -1.70
N PHE A 262 15.96 -15.22 -2.39
CA PHE A 262 15.70 -14.46 -3.63
C PHE A 262 14.87 -15.21 -4.67
N ASN A 263 15.03 -16.53 -4.76
CA ASN A 263 14.33 -17.39 -5.72
C ASN A 263 12.83 -17.58 -5.41
N LYS A 264 12.33 -16.98 -4.33
CA LYS A 264 10.90 -16.87 -4.03
C LYS A 264 10.25 -15.65 -4.71
N PHE A 265 11.06 -14.72 -5.24
CA PHE A 265 10.63 -13.43 -5.79
C PHE A 265 10.87 -13.34 -7.31
N LEU A 266 10.60 -14.44 -8.03
CA LEU A 266 10.77 -14.50 -9.48
C LEU A 266 9.57 -13.85 -10.19
N GLY A 267 9.81 -13.09 -11.26
CA GLY A 267 8.78 -12.35 -11.99
C GLY A 267 8.53 -10.94 -11.44
N GLY A 268 7.62 -10.20 -12.07
CA GLY A 268 7.31 -8.79 -11.72
C GLY A 268 6.45 -8.65 -10.47
N GLU A 269 5.20 -9.14 -10.52
CA GLU A 269 4.25 -9.03 -9.40
C GLU A 269 4.68 -9.85 -8.18
N ILE A 270 4.53 -9.26 -6.99
CA ILE A 270 4.91 -9.88 -5.71
C ILE A 270 3.67 -9.97 -4.83
N SER A 271 3.24 -11.20 -4.53
CA SER A 271 2.12 -11.44 -3.61
C SER A 271 2.46 -11.03 -2.19
N ASP A 272 1.48 -10.45 -1.48
CA ASP A 272 1.63 -10.09 -0.06
C ASP A 272 2.01 -11.30 0.80
N GLU A 273 1.47 -12.49 0.50
CA GLU A 273 1.84 -13.73 1.20
C GLU A 273 3.33 -14.06 1.05
N THR A 274 3.90 -13.85 -0.15
CA THR A 274 5.31 -14.19 -0.41
C THR A 274 6.25 -13.21 0.27
N ILE A 275 6.03 -11.91 0.13
CA ILE A 275 6.87 -10.88 0.75
C ILE A 275 6.74 -10.89 2.27
N ALA A 276 5.52 -11.05 2.80
CA ALA A 276 5.30 -11.13 4.24
C ALA A 276 5.83 -12.42 4.86
N LYS A 277 6.18 -13.46 4.06
CA LYS A 277 6.76 -14.71 4.56
C LYS A 277 8.29 -14.74 4.45
N TYR A 278 8.81 -14.40 3.28
CA TYR A 278 10.24 -14.55 2.95
C TYR A 278 11.02 -13.23 2.93
N GLY A 279 10.32 -12.10 2.89
CA GLY A 279 10.91 -10.76 2.90
C GLY A 279 11.10 -10.23 4.33
N SER A 280 11.75 -9.07 4.43
CA SER A 280 11.92 -8.36 5.69
C SER A 280 10.80 -7.33 5.90
N THR A 281 10.31 -7.17 7.12
CA THR A 281 9.20 -6.26 7.48
C THR A 281 9.66 -5.14 8.41
N GLY A 282 8.91 -4.05 8.51
CA GLY A 282 9.19 -2.96 9.46
C GLY A 282 10.58 -2.35 9.26
N VAL A 283 11.01 -2.18 8.01
CA VAL A 283 12.31 -1.58 7.67
C VAL A 283 12.11 -0.07 7.46
N GLU A 284 12.76 0.72 8.30
CA GLU A 284 12.80 2.18 8.23
C GLU A 284 14.23 2.69 8.08
N ILE A 285 14.50 3.42 7.00
CA ILE A 285 15.78 4.09 6.77
C ILE A 285 15.49 5.59 6.67
N ARG A 286 15.89 6.34 7.69
CA ARG A 286 15.50 7.75 7.79
C ARG A 286 16.61 8.68 8.23
N ASN A 287 16.57 9.94 7.78
CA ASN A 287 17.49 10.97 8.31
C ASN A 287 18.98 10.58 8.16
N ASN A 288 19.37 9.83 7.12
CA ASN A 288 20.77 9.44 6.88
C ASN A 288 21.43 10.27 5.77
N TYR A 289 22.73 10.56 5.91
CA TYR A 289 23.52 11.30 4.94
C TYR A 289 24.58 10.35 4.36
N VAL A 290 24.44 10.02 3.08
CA VAL A 290 25.36 9.13 2.38
C VAL A 290 26.15 9.93 1.35
N LYS A 291 27.46 10.02 1.55
CA LYS A 291 28.37 10.79 0.70
C LYS A 291 29.46 9.93 0.10
N ASP A 292 29.75 10.15 -1.18
CA ASP A 292 30.87 9.52 -1.90
C ASP A 292 30.89 7.98 -1.76
N ALA A 293 29.71 7.34 -1.77
CA ALA A 293 29.62 5.89 -1.85
C ALA A 293 30.21 5.41 -3.19
N GLY A 294 31.04 4.37 -3.14
CA GLY A 294 31.71 3.82 -4.33
C GLY A 294 30.73 3.34 -5.39
N GLY A 295 29.64 2.71 -4.96
CA GLY A 295 28.49 2.32 -5.78
C GLY A 295 27.21 3.03 -5.32
N ASP A 296 26.19 2.25 -5.00
CA ASP A 296 24.86 2.72 -4.64
C ASP A 296 24.82 3.36 -3.24
N ALA A 297 24.00 4.40 -3.04
CA ALA A 297 23.92 5.09 -1.75
C ALA A 297 23.03 4.35 -0.74
N ILE A 298 21.74 4.18 -1.03
CA ILE A 298 20.79 3.48 -0.15
C ILE A 298 19.98 2.48 -0.97
N THR A 299 19.96 1.21 -0.54
CA THR A 299 19.16 0.18 -1.20
C THR A 299 18.43 -0.73 -0.22
N THR A 300 17.11 -0.79 -0.30
CA THR A 300 16.30 -1.82 0.37
C THR A 300 16.04 -2.98 -0.56
N MET A 301 16.14 -4.21 -0.08
CA MET A 301 16.11 -5.42 -0.90
C MET A 301 15.18 -6.45 -0.26
N TYR A 302 14.21 -6.98 -1.02
CA TYR A 302 13.26 -7.99 -0.53
C TYR A 302 12.49 -7.57 0.73
N CYS A 303 12.11 -6.29 0.81
CA CYS A 303 11.36 -5.75 1.94
C CYS A 303 9.87 -5.60 1.62
N ASP A 304 9.04 -5.89 2.61
CA ASP A 304 7.60 -5.61 2.62
C ASP A 304 7.37 -4.19 3.15
N ARG A 305 6.85 -3.30 2.29
CA ARG A 305 6.46 -1.92 2.63
C ARG A 305 7.53 -1.14 3.41
N PRO A 306 8.82 -1.15 2.99
CA PRO A 306 9.84 -0.36 3.66
C PRO A 306 9.56 1.14 3.50
N ILE A 307 9.94 1.92 4.50
CA ILE A 307 9.87 3.39 4.47
C ILE A 307 11.29 3.95 4.41
N ILE A 308 11.57 4.72 3.36
CA ILE A 308 12.85 5.37 3.13
C ILE A 308 12.58 6.88 3.06
N GLU A 309 12.89 7.62 4.13
CA GLU A 309 12.50 9.02 4.22
C GLU A 309 13.53 9.99 4.81
N TYR A 310 13.55 11.25 4.35
CA TYR A 310 14.47 12.27 4.87
C TYR A 310 15.96 11.90 4.73
N ASN A 311 16.32 11.06 3.75
CA ASN A 311 17.71 10.72 3.48
C ASN A 311 18.30 11.61 2.41
N VAL A 312 19.63 11.75 2.44
CA VAL A 312 20.39 12.56 1.51
C VAL A 312 21.47 11.70 0.87
N SER A 313 21.53 11.69 -0.46
CA SER A 313 22.63 11.11 -1.24
C SER A 313 23.42 12.22 -1.93
N ASP A 314 24.71 12.30 -1.63
CA ASP A 314 25.66 13.29 -2.15
C ASP A 314 26.81 12.56 -2.88
N GLY A 315 26.82 12.59 -4.22
CA GLY A 315 27.97 12.08 -4.97
C GLY A 315 28.09 10.55 -5.04
N ALA A 316 26.97 9.82 -5.09
CA ALA A 316 26.95 8.37 -5.24
C ALA A 316 27.64 7.88 -6.54
N ALA A 317 27.88 6.57 -6.62
CA ALA A 317 28.50 5.87 -7.74
C ALA A 317 29.95 6.29 -8.05
N ARG A 318 30.69 6.73 -7.03
CA ARG A 318 32.01 7.38 -7.17
C ARG A 318 33.03 6.54 -7.95
N GLN A 319 32.96 5.22 -7.81
CA GLN A 319 33.90 4.25 -8.40
C GLN A 319 33.30 3.50 -9.59
N ILE A 320 32.07 3.79 -10.01
CA ILE A 320 31.42 3.11 -11.14
C ILE A 320 31.87 3.76 -12.45
N ASN A 321 33.16 3.66 -12.73
CA ASN A 321 33.83 4.26 -13.89
C ASN A 321 34.95 3.34 -14.42
N ASP A 322 35.49 3.62 -15.61
CA ASP A 322 36.49 2.76 -16.26
C ASP A 322 37.85 2.72 -15.55
N VAL A 323 38.14 3.68 -14.65
CA VAL A 323 39.41 3.75 -13.91
C VAL A 323 39.34 2.87 -12.67
N ASP A 324 38.31 3.07 -11.84
CA ASP A 324 38.19 2.35 -10.56
C ASP A 324 37.59 0.96 -10.78
N TYR A 325 36.57 0.82 -11.63
CA TYR A 325 35.90 -0.44 -11.94
C TYR A 325 36.55 -1.15 -13.14
N SER A 326 37.86 -1.40 -13.06
CA SER A 326 38.67 -1.78 -14.23
C SER A 326 38.73 -3.28 -14.55
N GLU A 327 38.48 -4.17 -13.58
CA GLU A 327 38.71 -5.61 -13.78
C GLU A 327 37.56 -6.36 -14.48
N THR A 328 36.36 -5.79 -14.52
CA THR A 328 35.20 -6.40 -15.18
C THR A 328 34.17 -5.37 -15.62
N GLY A 329 33.40 -5.68 -16.67
CA GLY A 329 32.24 -4.87 -17.07
C GLY A 329 30.94 -5.25 -16.35
N PHE A 330 30.90 -6.39 -15.65
CA PHE A 330 29.69 -6.87 -14.96
C PHE A 330 29.40 -6.03 -13.71
N GLY A 331 28.16 -5.55 -13.56
CA GLY A 331 27.74 -4.79 -12.38
C GLY A 331 28.29 -3.36 -12.31
N LYS A 332 28.87 -2.83 -13.39
CA LYS A 332 29.37 -1.45 -13.49
C LYS A 332 28.22 -0.44 -13.72
N VAL A 333 27.30 -0.46 -12.78
CA VAL A 333 26.12 0.41 -12.70
C VAL A 333 25.78 0.67 -11.24
N ALA A 334 25.25 1.86 -10.96
CA ALA A 334 24.67 2.23 -9.67
C ALA A 334 23.70 3.42 -9.83
N ALA A 335 22.70 3.45 -8.97
CA ALA A 335 21.80 4.59 -8.73
C ALA A 335 21.98 5.08 -7.28
N ALA A 336 21.37 6.21 -6.91
CA ALA A 336 21.49 6.72 -5.54
C ALA A 336 20.62 5.95 -4.54
N ILE A 337 19.30 6.17 -4.53
CA ILE A 337 18.40 5.64 -3.49
C ILE A 337 17.27 4.86 -4.16
N TRP A 338 17.16 3.55 -3.87
CA TRP A 338 16.25 2.67 -4.63
C TRP A 338 15.89 1.32 -3.98
N PRO A 339 14.80 0.64 -4.39
CA PRO A 339 14.44 -0.70 -3.94
C PRO A 339 14.83 -1.81 -4.94
N TRP A 340 15.05 -3.03 -4.43
CA TRP A 340 15.18 -4.24 -5.22
C TRP A 340 14.25 -5.33 -4.69
N LYS A 341 13.29 -5.79 -5.50
CA LYS A 341 12.32 -6.85 -5.16
C LYS A 341 11.52 -6.58 -3.90
N CYS A 342 11.24 -5.31 -3.62
CA CYS A 342 10.33 -4.89 -2.57
C CYS A 342 8.88 -4.90 -3.05
N LYS A 343 7.94 -4.93 -2.09
CA LYS A 343 6.51 -4.71 -2.32
C LYS A 343 6.10 -3.39 -1.68
N ASP A 344 5.41 -2.54 -2.43
CA ASP A 344 4.80 -1.29 -1.96
C ASP A 344 5.78 -0.39 -1.19
N ALA A 345 7.03 -0.31 -1.66
CA ALA A 345 8.09 0.47 -1.02
C ALA A 345 7.84 1.98 -1.17
N VAL A 346 7.98 2.74 -0.09
CA VAL A 346 7.75 4.20 -0.09
C VAL A 346 9.05 4.94 0.12
N PHE A 347 9.42 5.74 -0.87
CA PHE A 347 10.55 6.65 -0.86
C PHE A 347 10.02 8.08 -0.84
N GLN A 348 10.19 8.77 0.28
CA GLN A 348 9.62 10.11 0.44
C GLN A 348 10.50 11.12 1.14
N PHE A 349 10.41 12.40 0.74
CA PHE A 349 11.23 13.46 1.33
C PHE A 349 12.74 13.17 1.26
N ASN A 350 13.24 12.50 0.21
CA ASN A 350 14.67 12.28 0.07
C ASN A 350 15.28 13.35 -0.87
N GLU A 351 16.56 13.64 -0.66
CA GLU A 351 17.39 14.44 -1.56
C GLU A 351 18.45 13.54 -2.21
N ALA A 352 18.64 13.64 -3.52
CA ALA A 352 19.71 12.91 -4.20
C ALA A 352 20.33 13.77 -5.30
N PHE A 353 21.65 13.95 -5.21
CA PHE A 353 22.36 14.81 -6.14
C PHE A 353 23.77 14.35 -6.45
N ASP A 354 24.25 14.84 -7.61
CA ASP A 354 25.60 14.61 -8.12
C ASP A 354 25.99 13.13 -8.24
N THR A 355 25.00 12.22 -8.40
CA THR A 355 25.26 10.81 -8.72
C THR A 355 26.15 10.74 -9.97
N CYS A 356 27.29 10.08 -9.86
CA CYS A 356 28.28 10.03 -10.92
C CYS A 356 27.72 9.36 -12.19
N ILE A 357 28.06 9.93 -13.35
CA ILE A 357 27.69 9.37 -14.66
C ILE A 357 28.22 7.93 -14.77
N ASN A 358 27.31 6.99 -15.00
CA ASN A 358 27.65 5.59 -15.25
C ASN A 358 26.63 4.95 -16.23
N GLY A 359 26.58 3.62 -16.31
CA GLY A 359 25.58 2.94 -17.16
C GLY A 359 24.14 3.31 -16.78
N ASP A 360 23.90 3.49 -15.48
CA ASP A 360 22.64 3.93 -14.87
C ASP A 360 22.77 5.41 -14.48
N GLY A 361 23.06 5.71 -13.20
CA GLY A 361 23.43 7.04 -12.69
C GLY A 361 22.29 7.95 -12.24
N GLN A 362 21.07 7.42 -12.10
CA GLN A 362 19.89 8.17 -11.72
C GLN A 362 19.85 8.45 -10.22
N ALA A 363 19.10 9.48 -9.83
CA ALA A 363 18.76 9.73 -8.43
C ALA A 363 17.91 8.57 -7.87
N TRP A 364 16.86 8.23 -8.62
CA TRP A 364 15.85 7.26 -8.23
C TRP A 364 15.82 6.12 -9.23
N ASP A 365 15.63 4.90 -8.74
CA ASP A 365 15.39 3.73 -9.58
C ASP A 365 14.23 2.94 -8.99
N ALA A 366 13.18 2.70 -9.76
CA ALA A 366 12.23 1.65 -9.47
C ALA A 366 12.67 0.42 -10.25
N ASP A 367 13.55 -0.37 -9.64
CA ASP A 367 14.00 -1.63 -10.21
C ASP A 367 12.91 -2.71 -10.05
N SER A 368 13.19 -3.90 -10.55
CA SER A 368 12.48 -5.15 -10.38
C SER A 368 11.79 -5.23 -9.02
N GLY A 369 10.47 -5.16 -8.99
CA GLY A 369 9.69 -4.92 -7.78
C GLY A 369 8.26 -4.55 -8.14
N ASP A 370 7.39 -4.48 -7.13
CA ASP A 370 5.95 -4.29 -7.32
C ASP A 370 5.46 -3.15 -6.42
N GLY A 371 4.95 -2.08 -7.01
CA GLY A 371 4.30 -1.00 -6.25
C GLY A 371 5.25 0.04 -5.66
N THR A 372 6.45 0.24 -6.20
CA THR A 372 7.36 1.30 -5.72
C THR A 372 6.73 2.69 -5.85
N ILE A 373 6.73 3.47 -4.78
CA ILE A 373 6.23 4.84 -4.72
C ILE A 373 7.36 5.80 -4.39
N TYR A 374 7.65 6.74 -5.30
CA TYR A 374 8.47 7.91 -5.02
C TYR A 374 7.58 9.14 -4.91
N GLN A 375 7.61 9.80 -3.75
CA GLN A 375 6.84 11.02 -3.52
C GLN A 375 7.59 12.09 -2.73
N TYR A 376 7.42 13.36 -3.07
CA TYR A 376 7.99 14.48 -2.30
C TYR A 376 9.53 14.49 -2.24
N ASN A 377 10.19 13.87 -3.22
CA ASN A 377 11.65 13.82 -3.29
C ASN A 377 12.20 14.93 -4.19
N TYR A 378 13.43 15.36 -3.91
CA TYR A 378 14.16 16.35 -4.68
C TYR A 378 15.44 15.77 -5.29
N SER A 379 15.67 15.99 -6.58
CA SER A 379 16.90 15.57 -7.24
C SER A 379 17.53 16.68 -8.08
N HIS A 380 18.87 16.73 -8.10
CA HIS A 380 19.59 17.60 -9.02
C HIS A 380 20.95 17.09 -9.49
N ASN A 381 21.35 17.51 -10.70
CA ASN A 381 22.66 17.23 -11.31
C ASN A 381 23.05 15.74 -11.39
N ASN A 382 22.10 14.79 -11.28
CA ASN A 382 22.42 13.37 -11.33
C ASN A 382 22.80 12.96 -12.76
N GLY A 383 23.89 12.21 -12.89
CA GLY A 383 24.52 11.88 -14.17
C GLY A 383 23.68 11.05 -15.12
N GLY A 384 22.73 10.26 -14.62
CA GLY A 384 21.87 9.35 -15.36
C GLY A 384 20.44 9.83 -15.58
N GLY A 385 20.03 10.92 -14.91
CA GLY A 385 18.66 11.43 -14.94
C GLY A 385 18.01 11.45 -13.56
N ALA A 386 16.72 11.81 -13.55
CA ALA A 386 15.94 11.86 -12.32
C ALA A 386 15.54 10.46 -11.87
N VAL A 387 14.89 9.69 -12.76
CA VAL A 387 14.29 8.40 -12.38
C VAL A 387 14.41 7.35 -13.47
N MET A 388 14.67 6.11 -13.06
CA MET A 388 14.58 4.90 -13.86
C MET A 388 13.42 4.00 -13.42
N ILE A 389 12.77 3.36 -14.40
CA ILE A 389 11.87 2.22 -14.16
C ILE A 389 12.45 1.03 -14.93
N CYS A 390 13.12 0.13 -14.21
CA CYS A 390 14.09 -0.79 -14.79
C CYS A 390 13.46 -2.11 -15.27
N LEU A 391 13.36 -2.26 -16.60
CA LEU A 391 13.10 -3.55 -17.26
C LEU A 391 11.76 -4.21 -16.89
N GLY A 392 11.55 -5.42 -17.40
CA GLY A 392 10.25 -6.07 -17.44
C GLY A 392 9.68 -6.52 -16.09
N GLU A 393 10.46 -6.47 -15.01
CA GLU A 393 10.03 -6.88 -13.67
C GLU A 393 9.77 -5.69 -12.73
N ALA A 394 10.00 -4.45 -13.17
CA ALA A 394 9.58 -3.25 -12.45
C ALA A 394 8.12 -2.93 -12.79
N VAL A 395 7.19 -3.21 -11.88
CA VAL A 395 5.74 -3.11 -12.13
C VAL A 395 5.07 -2.19 -11.12
N ASN A 396 3.98 -1.56 -11.55
CA ASN A 396 3.06 -0.78 -10.72
C ASN A 396 3.73 0.40 -10.00
N SER A 397 4.80 0.95 -10.60
CA SER A 397 5.56 2.06 -10.01
C SER A 397 4.83 3.40 -10.15
N ILE A 398 4.86 4.20 -9.09
CA ILE A 398 4.30 5.55 -9.03
C ILE A 398 5.42 6.54 -8.72
N PHE A 399 5.52 7.59 -9.52
CA PHE A 399 6.44 8.71 -9.31
C PHE A 399 5.62 10.01 -9.29
N ARG A 400 5.41 10.58 -8.09
CA ARG A 400 4.49 11.72 -7.92
C ARG A 400 4.99 12.83 -7.03
N TYR A 401 4.56 14.07 -7.25
CA TYR A 401 4.90 15.20 -6.35
C TYR A 401 6.40 15.33 -6.07
N ASN A 402 7.26 14.97 -7.03
CA ASN A 402 8.71 15.15 -6.93
C ASN A 402 9.15 16.39 -7.70
N ILE A 403 10.27 16.98 -7.28
CA ILE A 403 10.93 18.08 -8.00
C ILE A 403 12.28 17.56 -8.50
N SER A 404 12.50 17.65 -9.81
CA SER A 404 13.81 17.38 -10.42
C SER A 404 14.34 18.66 -11.05
N GLN A 405 15.54 19.05 -10.66
CA GLN A 405 16.20 20.27 -11.13
C GLN A 405 17.54 19.92 -11.78
N ASN A 406 17.70 20.21 -13.07
CA ASN A 406 18.99 20.09 -13.76
C ASN A 406 19.64 18.68 -13.73
N ASP A 407 18.87 17.62 -13.52
CA ASP A 407 19.34 16.26 -13.75
C ASP A 407 19.79 16.08 -15.22
N LEU A 408 20.79 15.23 -15.43
CA LEU A 408 21.57 15.18 -16.67
C LEU A 408 21.17 14.00 -17.55
N THR A 409 21.70 13.97 -18.78
CA THR A 409 21.60 12.86 -19.77
C THR A 409 20.20 12.56 -20.32
N GLY A 410 19.18 12.50 -19.47
CA GLY A 410 17.76 12.46 -19.80
C GLY A 410 16.92 12.19 -18.56
N ILE A 411 15.80 12.87 -18.39
CA ILE A 411 15.05 12.91 -17.13
C ILE A 411 14.43 11.55 -16.78
N LEU A 412 13.65 10.98 -17.71
CA LEU A 412 12.99 9.69 -17.57
C LEU A 412 13.80 8.60 -18.28
N ASN A 413 14.11 7.54 -17.54
CA ASN A 413 14.78 6.34 -18.03
C ASN A 413 13.75 5.21 -18.03
N LEU A 414 13.27 4.81 -19.21
CA LEU A 414 12.11 3.94 -19.36
C LEU A 414 12.43 2.65 -20.15
N PRO A 415 13.42 1.84 -19.73
CA PRO A 415 13.83 0.64 -20.48
C PRO A 415 12.83 -0.51 -20.35
N SER A 416 11.88 -0.62 -21.28
CA SER A 416 11.04 -1.83 -21.50
C SER A 416 10.23 -2.37 -20.31
N HIS A 417 9.91 -1.57 -19.30
CA HIS A 417 8.99 -1.95 -18.22
C HIS A 417 7.52 -1.98 -18.68
N PRO A 418 6.66 -2.79 -18.04
CA PRO A 418 5.29 -3.01 -18.49
C PRO A 418 4.31 -1.89 -18.11
N ASN A 419 4.53 -1.14 -17.03
CA ASN A 419 3.72 0.00 -16.63
C ASN A 419 4.44 0.89 -15.60
N ALA A 420 4.13 2.18 -15.59
CA ALA A 420 4.49 3.15 -14.56
C ALA A 420 3.59 4.39 -14.68
N HIS A 421 3.34 5.08 -13.57
CA HIS A 421 2.52 6.30 -13.52
C HIS A 421 3.31 7.47 -12.95
N PHE A 422 3.47 8.52 -13.75
CA PHE A 422 4.18 9.74 -13.40
C PHE A 422 3.18 10.89 -13.33
N TYR A 423 2.94 11.46 -12.15
CA TYR A 423 2.02 12.59 -12.07
C TYR A 423 2.35 13.64 -11.03
N ASN A 424 1.90 14.88 -11.27
CA ASN A 424 2.12 15.99 -10.35
C ASN A 424 3.61 16.22 -10.01
N ASN A 425 4.52 15.93 -10.93
CA ASN A 425 5.94 16.24 -10.75
C ASN A 425 6.28 17.59 -11.40
N THR A 426 7.34 18.23 -10.91
CA THR A 426 7.94 19.39 -11.56
C THR A 426 9.33 19.03 -12.07
N PHE A 427 9.48 18.98 -13.39
CA PHE A 427 10.75 18.73 -14.06
C PHE A 427 11.31 20.03 -14.62
N TYR A 428 12.34 20.57 -13.98
CA TYR A 428 13.09 21.73 -14.44
C TYR A 428 14.35 21.26 -15.18
N ILE A 429 14.23 21.18 -16.51
CA ILE A 429 15.15 20.45 -17.38
C ILE A 429 16.24 21.39 -17.88
N LYS A 430 17.50 21.04 -17.58
CA LYS A 430 18.68 21.76 -18.04
C LYS A 430 18.73 21.82 -19.57
N GLU A 431 19.26 22.93 -20.10
CA GLU A 431 19.44 23.13 -21.53
C GLU A 431 20.11 21.91 -22.21
N GLY A 432 19.50 21.44 -23.30
CA GLY A 432 20.02 20.33 -24.10
C GLY A 432 19.73 18.93 -23.54
N VAL A 433 19.21 18.80 -22.33
CA VAL A 433 18.80 17.50 -21.76
C VAL A 433 17.43 17.10 -22.33
N PRO A 434 17.27 15.86 -22.85
CA PRO A 434 15.98 15.38 -23.31
C PRO A 434 15.07 14.93 -22.16
N PHE A 435 13.76 14.98 -22.36
CA PHE A 435 12.82 14.44 -21.36
C PHE A 435 12.97 12.92 -21.17
N ILE A 436 13.08 12.15 -22.26
CA ILE A 436 13.38 10.71 -22.22
C ILE A 436 14.84 10.47 -22.62
N ARG A 437 15.57 9.72 -21.80
CA ARG A 437 16.98 9.37 -22.06
C ARG A 437 17.11 8.44 -23.26
N SER A 438 18.01 8.79 -24.17
CA SER A 438 18.34 7.94 -25.32
C SER A 438 18.97 6.62 -24.87
N GLY A 439 18.49 5.49 -25.39
CA GLY A 439 18.98 4.15 -25.06
C GLY A 439 18.33 3.49 -23.83
N MET A 440 17.55 4.24 -23.06
CA MET A 440 16.77 3.75 -21.91
C MET A 440 15.27 3.91 -22.23
N THR A 441 14.76 3.16 -23.21
CA THR A 441 13.44 3.39 -23.83
C THR A 441 12.61 2.11 -23.99
N GLY A 442 11.36 2.26 -24.46
CA GLY A 442 10.48 1.14 -24.85
C GLY A 442 9.49 0.70 -23.76
N GLY A 443 9.56 1.29 -22.56
CA GLY A 443 8.61 1.08 -21.47
C GLY A 443 7.23 1.70 -21.74
N VAL A 444 6.30 1.42 -20.84
CA VAL A 444 4.92 1.92 -20.85
C VAL A 444 4.73 2.89 -19.69
N ALA A 445 4.33 4.12 -19.98
CA ALA A 445 4.17 5.15 -18.96
C ALA A 445 2.87 5.94 -19.16
N VAL A 446 2.18 6.23 -18.06
CA VAL A 446 1.12 7.24 -18.00
C VAL A 446 1.71 8.49 -17.36
N ILE A 447 1.61 9.64 -18.02
CA ILE A 447 2.28 10.89 -17.62
C ILE A 447 1.22 12.01 -17.54
N GLU A 448 0.83 12.43 -16.34
CA GLU A 448 -0.31 13.33 -16.15
C GLU A 448 -0.02 14.45 -15.13
N ASN A 449 -0.62 15.62 -15.26
CA ASN A 449 -0.47 16.72 -14.28
C ASN A 449 0.99 17.15 -13.99
N ASN A 450 1.95 16.90 -14.87
CA ASN A 450 3.34 17.31 -14.63
C ASN A 450 3.62 18.70 -15.22
N ILE A 451 4.48 19.48 -14.56
CA ILE A 451 5.14 20.63 -15.20
C ILE A 451 6.44 20.13 -15.84
N ILE A 452 6.54 20.27 -17.16
CA ILE A 452 7.72 19.92 -17.95
C ILE A 452 8.33 21.22 -18.50
N TYR A 453 9.36 21.70 -17.82
CA TYR A 453 9.97 23.00 -18.05
C TYR A 453 11.33 22.84 -18.74
N ASN A 454 11.46 23.31 -19.99
CA ASN A 454 12.76 23.40 -20.65
C ASN A 454 13.44 24.74 -20.34
N ALA A 455 14.54 24.71 -19.58
CA ALA A 455 15.27 25.91 -19.17
C ALA A 455 16.18 26.51 -20.27
N GLY A 456 16.33 25.83 -21.41
CA GLY A 456 17.17 26.27 -22.52
C GLY A 456 16.47 27.20 -23.52
N ALA A 457 16.94 27.22 -24.76
CA ALA A 457 16.17 27.77 -25.87
C ALA A 457 14.98 26.86 -26.23
N GLU A 458 13.93 27.44 -26.81
CA GLU A 458 12.77 26.70 -27.30
C GLU A 458 13.20 25.56 -28.23
N LYS A 459 12.68 24.35 -27.98
CA LYS A 459 13.07 23.14 -28.73
C LYS A 459 11.90 22.23 -29.05
N SER A 460 12.06 21.38 -30.05
CA SER A 460 11.17 20.23 -30.22
C SER A 460 11.59 19.07 -29.31
N GLU A 461 10.63 18.27 -28.87
CA GLU A 461 10.88 17.08 -28.05
C GLU A 461 10.23 15.82 -28.64
N ASP A 462 10.94 14.70 -28.49
CA ASP A 462 10.46 13.38 -28.86
C ASP A 462 9.81 12.70 -27.66
N TRP A 463 8.51 12.94 -27.50
CA TRP A 463 7.71 12.48 -26.36
C TRP A 463 7.53 10.96 -26.28
N THR A 464 7.84 10.22 -27.34
CA THR A 464 7.75 8.75 -27.41
C THR A 464 9.07 8.11 -27.85
N LYS A 465 10.18 8.79 -27.51
CA LYS A 465 11.53 8.44 -27.94
C LYS A 465 11.83 6.96 -27.85
N GLY A 466 12.41 6.43 -28.92
CA GLY A 466 12.89 5.05 -28.98
C GLY A 466 11.77 4.01 -28.83
N GLY A 467 10.53 4.35 -29.23
CA GLY A 467 9.38 3.45 -29.17
C GLY A 467 8.75 3.33 -27.78
N THR A 468 9.06 4.26 -26.86
CA THR A 468 8.39 4.35 -25.56
C THR A 468 6.90 4.56 -25.74
N LYS A 469 6.09 3.75 -25.05
CA LYS A 469 4.63 3.78 -25.10
C LYS A 469 4.10 4.67 -23.98
N ALA A 470 4.38 5.97 -24.11
CA ALA A 470 3.93 6.99 -23.16
C ALA A 470 2.60 7.62 -23.60
N THR A 471 1.64 7.70 -22.67
CA THR A 471 0.39 8.45 -22.83
C THR A 471 0.39 9.65 -21.91
N TYR A 472 -0.03 10.80 -22.42
CA TYR A 472 0.02 12.08 -21.71
C TYR A 472 -1.38 12.68 -21.55
N SER A 473 -1.67 13.34 -20.43
CA SER A 473 -2.90 14.11 -20.22
C SER A 473 -2.68 15.23 -19.20
N ASN A 474 -3.20 16.44 -19.44
CA ASN A 474 -3.23 17.54 -18.47
C ASN A 474 -1.83 17.93 -17.95
N ASN A 475 -0.78 17.78 -18.77
CA ASN A 475 0.54 18.30 -18.39
C ASN A 475 0.70 19.75 -18.86
N LEU A 476 1.56 20.50 -18.17
CA LEU A 476 2.01 21.81 -18.60
C LEU A 476 3.38 21.71 -19.27
N TYR A 477 3.50 22.29 -20.46
CA TYR A 477 4.71 22.30 -21.27
C TYR A 477 5.20 23.74 -21.45
N TYR A 478 6.42 24.01 -21.00
CA TYR A 478 7.03 25.32 -21.20
C TYR A 478 8.26 25.25 -22.10
N ASN A 479 8.31 26.17 -23.06
CA ASN A 479 9.45 26.40 -23.95
C ASN A 479 9.74 25.20 -24.87
N TYR A 480 8.68 24.61 -25.42
CA TYR A 480 8.70 23.56 -26.43
C TYR A 480 7.89 23.96 -27.67
N THR A 481 8.36 23.57 -28.87
CA THR A 481 7.65 23.83 -30.13
C THR A 481 6.51 22.85 -30.41
N ASN A 482 6.39 21.78 -29.61
CA ASN A 482 5.38 20.74 -29.77
C ASN A 482 5.00 20.11 -28.42
N VAL A 483 3.80 19.56 -28.34
CA VAL A 483 3.29 18.73 -27.22
C VAL A 483 3.04 17.30 -27.72
N PRO A 484 2.87 16.30 -26.84
CA PRO A 484 2.52 14.94 -27.25
C PRO A 484 1.14 14.89 -27.90
N ASP A 485 0.99 14.12 -28.98
CA ASP A 485 -0.29 13.98 -29.70
C ASP A 485 -1.42 13.37 -28.84
N THR A 486 -1.06 12.65 -27.77
CA THR A 486 -2.02 12.02 -26.86
C THR A 486 -2.57 12.99 -25.82
N ASP A 487 -1.90 14.11 -25.55
CA ASP A 487 -2.34 15.09 -24.54
C ASP A 487 -3.33 16.09 -25.14
N THR A 488 -4.60 15.71 -25.20
CA THR A 488 -5.68 16.59 -25.70
C THR A 488 -6.03 17.73 -24.73
N CYS A 489 -5.48 17.70 -23.51
CA CYS A 489 -5.70 18.67 -22.45
C CYS A 489 -4.40 19.41 -22.09
N ALA A 490 -3.42 19.43 -22.99
CA ALA A 490 -2.12 20.03 -22.76
C ALA A 490 -2.23 21.54 -22.48
N ILE A 491 -1.49 22.00 -21.49
CA ILE A 491 -1.33 23.41 -21.19
C ILE A 491 0.02 23.87 -21.70
N VAL A 492 0.02 24.90 -22.55
CA VAL A 492 1.24 25.46 -23.13
C VAL A 492 1.42 26.88 -22.62
N GLY A 493 2.45 27.10 -21.82
CA GLY A 493 2.68 28.40 -21.20
C GLY A 493 3.72 28.34 -20.09
N ASP A 494 4.13 29.51 -19.62
CA ASP A 494 5.01 29.64 -18.46
C ASP A 494 4.23 29.25 -17.20
N PRO A 495 4.71 28.29 -16.38
CA PRO A 495 4.04 27.92 -15.12
C PRO A 495 4.01 29.07 -14.10
N GLN A 496 4.71 30.19 -14.31
CA GLN A 496 4.77 31.31 -13.38
C GLN A 496 5.28 30.87 -12.00
N PHE A 497 6.42 30.17 -11.97
CA PHE A 497 7.11 29.89 -10.71
C PHE A 497 7.47 31.21 -9.98
N ILE A 498 7.54 31.19 -8.65
CA ILE A 498 8.04 32.34 -7.88
C ILE A 498 9.49 32.65 -8.27
N ASP A 499 10.34 31.61 -8.31
CA ASP A 499 11.76 31.71 -8.68
C ASP A 499 12.32 30.34 -9.11
N GLY A 500 11.70 29.75 -10.14
CA GLY A 500 12.03 28.39 -10.60
C GLY A 500 13.48 28.25 -11.09
N GLY A 501 14.10 27.10 -10.80
CA GLY A 501 15.50 26.82 -11.18
C GLY A 501 16.55 27.26 -10.16
N ASN A 502 16.13 27.87 -9.05
CA ASN A 502 16.98 28.27 -7.91
C ASN A 502 16.78 27.37 -6.68
N GLY A 503 16.35 26.11 -6.88
CA GLY A 503 16.39 25.10 -5.83
C GLY A 503 17.82 24.81 -5.33
N PRO A 504 17.97 24.13 -4.19
CA PRO A 504 19.27 23.83 -3.58
C PRO A 504 20.24 23.15 -4.56
N ILE A 505 21.52 23.53 -4.49
CA ILE A 505 22.62 22.95 -5.29
C ILE A 505 23.57 22.07 -4.47
N ALA A 506 23.21 21.86 -3.21
CA ALA A 506 23.80 20.96 -2.25
C ALA A 506 22.68 20.57 -1.29
N TYR A 507 22.96 19.68 -0.34
CA TYR A 507 22.04 19.35 0.74
C TYR A 507 21.44 20.62 1.36
N THR A 508 20.11 20.64 1.57
CA THR A 508 19.39 21.80 2.12
C THR A 508 19.85 22.24 3.51
N GLY A 509 20.41 21.32 4.29
CA GLY A 509 21.02 21.61 5.59
C GLY A 509 22.51 21.96 5.49
N SER A 510 23.20 21.91 6.63
CA SER A 510 24.67 21.82 6.66
C SER A 510 25.09 20.36 6.60
N GLU A 511 26.25 20.06 5.99
CA GLU A 511 26.86 18.72 6.07
C GLU A 511 26.89 18.29 7.54
N PRO A 512 26.15 17.22 7.92
CA PRO A 512 25.89 16.93 9.31
C PRO A 512 27.18 16.49 10.00
N SER A 513 27.37 16.96 11.23
CA SER A 513 28.33 16.37 12.16
C SER A 513 27.64 15.28 12.99
N SER A 514 28.43 14.41 13.62
CA SER A 514 27.87 13.28 14.36
C SER A 514 26.91 13.74 15.46
N GLY A 515 25.66 13.26 15.40
CA GLY A 515 24.59 13.60 16.35
C GLY A 515 23.71 14.79 15.95
N GLU A 516 23.89 15.37 14.74
CA GLU A 516 22.96 16.34 14.17
C GLU A 516 21.88 15.64 13.33
N ASN A 517 20.62 16.04 13.54
CA ASN A 517 19.51 15.53 12.75
C ASN A 517 19.54 16.10 11.34
N ILE A 518 19.32 15.24 10.34
CA ILE A 518 19.06 15.68 8.97
C ILE A 518 17.67 16.28 8.90
N ILE A 519 17.61 17.53 8.47
CA ILE A 519 16.37 18.29 8.26
C ILE A 519 16.29 18.63 6.78
N ASN A 520 15.13 18.42 6.16
CA ASN A 520 14.84 19.01 4.86
C ASN A 520 14.12 20.33 5.08
N ASP A 521 14.78 21.45 4.76
CA ASP A 521 14.15 22.76 4.86
C ASP A 521 13.29 23.02 3.63
N LEU A 522 11.97 22.86 3.77
CA LEU A 522 11.03 23.11 2.68
C LEU A 522 11.08 24.55 2.14
N VAL A 523 11.56 25.52 2.95
CA VAL A 523 11.72 26.92 2.52
C VAL A 523 12.70 27.02 1.35
N ALA A 524 13.69 26.13 1.29
CA ALA A 524 14.69 26.13 0.23
C ALA A 524 14.12 25.81 -1.16
N PHE A 525 12.89 25.28 -1.24
CA PHE A 525 12.20 24.95 -2.49
C PHE A 525 11.11 25.94 -2.89
N GLU A 526 10.88 27.02 -2.12
CA GLU A 526 9.77 27.96 -2.39
C GLU A 526 9.80 28.62 -3.76
N GLY A 527 10.96 28.65 -4.43
CA GLY A 527 11.07 29.08 -5.82
C GLY A 527 10.18 28.28 -6.78
N TYR A 528 9.82 27.04 -6.44
CA TYR A 528 8.93 26.18 -7.23
C TYR A 528 7.43 26.34 -6.92
N LYS A 529 7.05 27.17 -5.94
CA LYS A 529 5.66 27.54 -5.77
C LYS A 529 5.18 28.34 -6.98
N LEU A 530 3.87 28.32 -7.23
CA LEU A 530 3.23 29.01 -8.33
C LEU A 530 2.76 30.41 -7.90
N GLN A 531 2.85 31.37 -8.80
CA GLN A 531 2.18 32.68 -8.64
C GLN A 531 0.66 32.52 -8.87
N ASP A 532 -0.15 33.37 -8.24
CA ASP A 532 -1.63 33.30 -8.25
C ASP A 532 -2.27 33.27 -9.66
N ASN A 533 -1.58 33.79 -10.67
CA ASN A 533 -2.05 33.83 -12.07
C ASN A 533 -1.49 32.68 -12.92
N SER A 534 -0.88 31.67 -12.29
CA SER A 534 -0.32 30.51 -12.99
C SER A 534 -1.40 29.75 -13.77
N PRO A 535 -1.12 29.33 -15.01
CA PRO A 535 -2.02 28.46 -15.77
C PRO A 535 -2.05 27.01 -15.25
N ALA A 536 -1.22 26.66 -14.26
CA ALA A 536 -1.22 25.34 -13.62
C ALA A 536 -2.27 25.21 -12.50
N ILE A 537 -2.76 26.32 -11.96
CA ILE A 537 -3.69 26.33 -10.82
C ILE A 537 -5.07 25.79 -11.22
N ASN A 538 -5.62 24.84 -10.44
CA ASN A 538 -6.88 24.10 -10.66
C ASN A 538 -7.01 23.48 -12.06
N ALA A 539 -5.90 23.14 -12.71
CA ALA A 539 -5.89 22.67 -14.09
C ALA A 539 -5.53 21.19 -14.25
N GLY A 540 -5.17 20.54 -13.14
CA GLY A 540 -4.86 19.13 -13.05
C GLY A 540 -6.11 18.26 -13.12
N LYS A 541 -5.93 17.06 -13.64
CA LYS A 541 -6.93 15.99 -13.60
C LYS A 541 -6.96 15.38 -12.21
N THR A 542 -8.15 15.11 -11.67
CA THR A 542 -8.28 14.33 -10.43
C THR A 542 -7.70 12.93 -10.61
N ILE A 543 -6.78 12.54 -9.73
CA ILE A 543 -6.17 11.20 -9.68
C ILE A 543 -6.51 10.61 -8.31
N GLU A 544 -7.18 9.45 -8.30
CA GLU A 544 -7.51 8.74 -7.07
C GLU A 544 -6.24 8.21 -6.38
N ASN A 545 -6.29 8.09 -5.05
CA ASN A 545 -5.19 7.60 -4.22
C ASN A 545 -3.87 8.38 -4.43
N ASN A 546 -3.94 9.69 -4.72
CA ASN A 546 -2.80 10.56 -5.00
C ASN A 546 -1.86 10.84 -3.81
N GLY A 547 -2.09 10.24 -2.63
CA GLY A 547 -1.28 10.45 -1.43
C GLY A 547 -1.76 11.60 -0.53
N GLY A 548 -2.71 12.41 -1.02
CA GLY A 548 -3.41 13.42 -0.25
C GLY A 548 -2.62 14.68 0.07
N ARG A 549 -1.35 14.79 -0.33
CA ARG A 549 -0.50 15.97 -0.14
C ARG A 549 0.40 16.26 -1.34
N ASP A 550 0.88 17.50 -1.43
CA ASP A 550 1.91 17.94 -2.38
C ASP A 550 3.33 17.84 -1.78
N PHE A 551 4.34 18.30 -2.53
CA PHE A 551 5.75 18.34 -2.09
C PHE A 551 5.95 19.20 -0.81
N PHE A 552 5.16 20.25 -0.63
CA PHE A 552 5.26 21.20 0.48
C PHE A 552 4.39 20.79 1.68
N GLY A 553 3.71 19.65 1.61
CA GLY A 553 2.83 19.14 2.65
C GLY A 553 1.43 19.75 2.66
N ASN A 554 1.08 20.57 1.67
CA ASN A 554 -0.27 21.10 1.48
C ASN A 554 -1.23 19.95 1.18
N LYS A 555 -2.47 20.04 1.66
CA LYS A 555 -3.47 19.00 1.42
C LYS A 555 -4.09 19.20 0.03
N ILE A 556 -4.17 18.12 -0.74
CA ILE A 556 -4.88 18.15 -2.03
C ILE A 556 -6.40 18.09 -1.74
N ASN A 557 -7.14 19.12 -2.14
CA ASN A 557 -8.60 19.21 -2.01
C ASN A 557 -9.19 19.73 -3.32
N GLY A 558 -10.29 19.17 -3.81
CA GLY A 558 -10.94 19.65 -5.04
C GLY A 558 -10.10 19.44 -6.31
N ASP A 559 -10.17 20.40 -7.22
CA ASP A 559 -9.43 20.39 -8.48
C ASP A 559 -7.93 20.60 -8.21
N THR A 560 -7.10 19.64 -8.62
CA THR A 560 -5.66 19.63 -8.30
C THR A 560 -4.87 20.59 -9.18
N ASP A 561 -3.82 21.21 -8.67
CA ASP A 561 -2.87 21.97 -9.49
C ASP A 561 -1.99 21.03 -10.34
N ILE A 562 -1.47 21.52 -11.46
CA ILE A 562 -0.44 20.81 -12.23
C ILE A 562 0.93 21.07 -11.59
N GLY A 563 1.72 20.02 -11.41
CA GLY A 563 3.06 20.09 -10.82
C GLY A 563 3.09 19.65 -9.36
N ALA A 564 4.20 19.97 -8.70
CA ALA A 564 4.53 19.43 -7.36
C ALA A 564 4.04 20.31 -6.20
N TYR A 565 3.44 21.46 -6.51
CA TYR A 565 2.89 22.41 -5.55
C TYR A 565 1.39 22.55 -5.76
N GLU A 566 0.65 22.48 -4.67
CA GLU A 566 -0.77 22.79 -4.58
C GLU A 566 -0.93 24.18 -3.95
N SER A 567 -1.59 25.09 -4.68
CA SER A 567 -1.91 26.43 -4.22
C SER A 567 -3.09 26.43 -3.24
N ASP A 568 -3.17 27.48 -2.42
CA ASP A 568 -4.35 27.72 -1.56
C ASP A 568 -5.56 28.30 -2.34
N ILE A 569 -5.47 28.37 -3.67
CA ILE A 569 -6.49 28.96 -4.53
C ILE A 569 -7.48 27.87 -4.92
N ILE A 570 -8.56 27.72 -4.15
CA ILE A 570 -9.61 26.73 -4.41
C ILE A 570 -10.61 27.30 -5.43
N ALA A 571 -10.80 26.60 -6.56
CA ALA A 571 -12.01 26.72 -7.36
C ALA A 571 -13.07 25.75 -6.78
N ALA A 572 -14.29 26.22 -6.55
CA ALA A 572 -15.36 25.34 -6.06
C ALA A 572 -15.66 24.25 -7.09
N SER A 573 -15.64 22.97 -6.68
CA SER A 573 -15.87 21.83 -7.58
C SER A 573 -17.25 21.87 -8.23
N ASN A 574 -17.35 21.49 -9.51
CA ASN A 574 -18.61 21.37 -10.24
C ASN A 574 -19.13 19.92 -10.37
N ASN A 575 -18.46 18.95 -9.74
CA ASN A 575 -18.74 17.53 -9.92
C ASN A 575 -20.00 17.08 -9.17
N ASN A 576 -21.08 16.76 -9.89
CA ASN A 576 -22.37 16.33 -9.34
C ASN A 576 -22.85 14.97 -9.91
N ASP A 577 -21.93 14.10 -10.35
CA ASP A 577 -22.30 12.79 -10.90
C ASP A 577 -22.55 11.73 -9.81
N ILE A 578 -23.41 10.74 -10.12
CA ILE A 578 -23.44 9.44 -9.42
C ILE A 578 -22.22 8.63 -9.88
N LYS A 579 -21.30 8.31 -8.96
CA LYS A 579 -20.11 7.47 -9.23
C LYS A 579 -20.43 5.97 -9.11
N GLY A 580 -21.40 5.62 -8.27
CA GLY A 580 -21.88 4.26 -8.08
C GLY A 580 -23.25 4.25 -7.42
N THR A 581 -24.05 3.22 -7.67
CA THR A 581 -25.32 3.04 -6.96
C THR A 581 -25.70 1.57 -6.87
N ILE A 582 -26.35 1.19 -5.78
CA ILE A 582 -26.96 -0.15 -5.62
C ILE A 582 -28.33 -0.24 -6.30
N TYR A 583 -28.95 0.90 -6.60
CA TYR A 583 -30.28 1.02 -7.19
C TYR A 583 -30.25 0.96 -8.72
N MET A 584 -31.42 0.78 -9.32
CA MET A 584 -31.54 0.82 -10.77
C MET A 584 -31.60 2.29 -11.22
N LEU A 585 -30.71 2.66 -12.14
CA LEU A 585 -30.51 4.03 -12.62
C LEU A 585 -30.83 4.12 -14.11
N ASP A 586 -31.85 4.92 -14.44
CA ASP A 586 -32.08 5.39 -15.80
C ASP A 586 -31.44 6.78 -15.96
N GLU A 587 -30.18 6.77 -16.35
CA GLU A 587 -29.41 8.00 -16.53
C GLU A 587 -29.93 8.88 -17.67
N VAL A 588 -30.59 8.30 -18.67
CA VAL A 588 -31.11 9.04 -19.84
C VAL A 588 -32.34 9.85 -19.45
N ASN A 589 -33.24 9.25 -18.69
CA ASN A 589 -34.47 9.88 -18.22
C ASN A 589 -34.33 10.52 -16.84
N LYS A 590 -33.15 10.40 -16.21
CA LYS A 590 -32.84 10.88 -14.85
C LYS A 590 -33.83 10.34 -13.81
N VAL A 591 -33.99 9.01 -13.80
CA VAL A 591 -34.85 8.31 -12.83
C VAL A 591 -34.03 7.33 -11.99
N LEU A 592 -34.21 7.38 -10.67
CA LEU A 592 -33.65 6.43 -9.71
C LEU A 592 -34.77 5.51 -9.19
N TYR A 593 -34.72 4.24 -9.56
CA TYR A 593 -35.73 3.26 -9.14
C TYR A 593 -35.31 2.56 -7.86
N VAL A 594 -36.20 2.60 -6.84
CA VAL A 594 -35.95 2.01 -5.53
C VAL A 594 -37.08 1.07 -5.12
N PRO A 595 -36.80 -0.07 -4.46
CA PRO A 595 -37.86 -0.88 -3.86
C PRO A 595 -38.39 -0.19 -2.59
N SER A 596 -39.70 -0.12 -2.44
CA SER A 596 -40.35 0.47 -1.26
C SER A 596 -41.75 -0.16 -1.13
N LEU A 597 -42.04 -0.72 0.04
CA LEU A 597 -43.32 -1.37 0.36
C LEU A 597 -43.94 -0.74 1.61
N GLU A 598 -45.21 -1.06 1.92
CA GLU A 598 -45.92 -0.46 3.05
C GLU A 598 -45.28 -0.88 4.38
N ASN A 599 -45.02 -2.18 4.57
CA ASN A 599 -44.39 -2.70 5.79
C ASN A 599 -42.86 -2.75 5.72
N ASN A 600 -42.26 -2.34 4.61
CA ASN A 600 -40.81 -2.21 4.45
C ASN A 600 -40.48 -1.00 3.57
N PRO A 601 -40.74 0.23 4.05
CA PRO A 601 -40.55 1.43 3.26
C PRO A 601 -39.07 1.72 3.05
N MET A 602 -38.73 2.23 1.88
CA MET A 602 -37.44 2.85 1.62
C MET A 602 -37.34 4.16 2.39
N THR A 603 -36.20 4.45 3.01
CA THR A 603 -35.97 5.68 3.76
C THR A 603 -34.97 6.62 3.09
N VAL A 604 -35.01 7.90 3.46
CA VAL A 604 -34.03 8.92 3.02
C VAL A 604 -32.59 8.54 3.44
N ALA A 605 -32.42 7.87 4.57
CA ALA A 605 -31.10 7.42 5.02
C ALA A 605 -30.57 6.28 4.13
N GLU A 606 -31.40 5.26 3.86
CA GLU A 606 -31.02 4.13 3.02
C GLU A 606 -30.65 4.56 1.60
N ILE A 607 -31.44 5.44 0.97
CA ILE A 607 -31.17 5.91 -0.39
C ILE A 607 -29.87 6.72 -0.48
N LYS A 608 -29.55 7.53 0.54
CA LYS A 608 -28.28 8.27 0.62
C LYS A 608 -27.09 7.32 0.76
N GLU A 609 -27.21 6.27 1.56
CA GLU A 609 -26.16 5.27 1.75
C GLU A 609 -25.94 4.40 0.50
N GLY A 610 -27.00 4.16 -0.29
CA GLY A 610 -26.92 3.34 -1.49
C GLY A 610 -26.39 4.03 -2.75
N VAL A 611 -26.03 5.31 -2.67
CA VAL A 611 -25.50 6.12 -3.79
C VAL A 611 -24.14 6.72 -3.43
N GLU A 612 -23.17 6.53 -4.30
CA GLU A 612 -21.81 7.05 -4.19
C GLU A 612 -21.64 8.27 -5.09
N ILE A 613 -21.11 9.36 -4.54
CA ILE A 613 -20.90 10.66 -5.20
C ILE A 613 -19.51 11.20 -4.88
N HIS A 614 -19.12 12.31 -5.53
CA HIS A 614 -17.88 13.02 -5.19
C HIS A 614 -17.91 13.54 -3.74
N SER A 615 -16.75 13.58 -3.06
CA SER A 615 -16.65 13.98 -1.64
C SER A 615 -17.10 15.42 -1.37
N ASP A 616 -16.99 16.28 -2.38
CA ASP A 616 -17.30 17.71 -2.28
C ASP A 616 -18.76 18.01 -2.71
N ALA A 617 -19.51 16.97 -3.11
CA ALA A 617 -20.92 17.07 -3.44
C ALA A 617 -21.80 16.61 -2.27
N THR A 618 -23.08 17.00 -2.30
CA THR A 618 -24.05 16.61 -1.26
C THR A 618 -25.32 16.02 -1.86
N ILE A 619 -25.86 14.99 -1.20
CA ILE A 619 -27.15 14.39 -1.56
C ILE A 619 -28.26 15.05 -0.77
N ARG A 620 -29.30 15.52 -1.48
CA ARG A 620 -30.52 16.06 -0.88
C ARG A 620 -31.75 15.44 -1.50
N VAL A 621 -32.76 15.18 -0.68
CA VAL A 621 -34.05 14.62 -1.12
C VAL A 621 -35.13 15.67 -0.93
N PHE A 622 -36.00 15.82 -1.90
CA PHE A 622 -37.09 16.79 -1.88
C PHE A 622 -38.42 16.11 -2.14
N ASN A 623 -39.45 16.58 -1.45
CA ASN A 623 -40.84 16.35 -1.83
C ASN A 623 -41.39 17.68 -2.33
N ASP A 624 -41.69 17.77 -3.62
CA ASP A 624 -41.88 19.03 -4.34
C ASP A 624 -40.71 20.02 -4.11
N GLU A 625 -40.96 21.17 -3.48
CA GLU A 625 -39.95 22.19 -3.18
C GLU A 625 -39.34 22.05 -1.77
N ALA A 626 -39.87 21.16 -0.92
CA ALA A 626 -39.43 21.01 0.47
C ALA A 626 -38.35 19.94 0.60
N GLU A 627 -37.20 20.30 1.19
CA GLU A 627 -36.15 19.34 1.53
C GLU A 627 -36.61 18.43 2.67
N ILE A 628 -36.41 17.12 2.50
CA ILE A 628 -36.76 16.08 3.45
C ILE A 628 -35.46 15.43 3.95
N GLU A 629 -35.09 15.68 5.20
CA GLU A 629 -33.86 15.15 5.79
C GLU A 629 -34.00 13.71 6.31
N SER A 630 -35.23 13.32 6.69
CA SER A 630 -35.55 12.02 7.27
C SER A 630 -36.99 11.61 6.96
N GLY A 631 -37.25 10.30 6.86
CA GLY A 631 -38.58 9.76 6.57
C GLY A 631 -38.56 8.74 5.43
N ASN A 632 -39.75 8.35 4.99
CA ASN A 632 -39.94 7.37 3.92
C ASN A 632 -39.88 8.04 2.54
N ILE A 633 -39.43 7.28 1.56
CA ILE A 633 -39.37 7.65 0.14
C ILE A 633 -40.67 7.23 -0.54
N GLU A 634 -41.22 8.16 -1.31
CA GLU A 634 -42.40 7.96 -2.15
C GLU A 634 -42.07 8.27 -3.62
N SER A 635 -42.80 7.67 -4.56
CA SER A 635 -42.66 7.97 -5.98
C SER A 635 -42.95 9.45 -6.25
N GLY A 636 -42.13 10.08 -7.09
CA GLY A 636 -42.24 11.50 -7.42
C GLY A 636 -41.40 12.44 -6.53
N MET A 637 -40.81 11.92 -5.44
CA MET A 637 -39.77 12.66 -4.73
C MET A 637 -38.54 12.88 -5.63
N THR A 638 -37.77 13.93 -5.35
CA THR A 638 -36.59 14.30 -6.14
C THR A 638 -35.32 14.03 -5.36
N PHE A 639 -34.33 13.41 -6.00
CA PHE A 639 -32.99 13.16 -5.49
C PHE A 639 -32.01 14.10 -6.20
N LYS A 640 -31.34 14.98 -5.46
CA LYS A 640 -30.39 15.94 -5.99
C LYS A 640 -28.99 15.65 -5.51
N ILE A 641 -28.03 15.80 -6.40
CA ILE A 641 -26.60 15.87 -6.10
C ILE A 641 -26.18 17.30 -6.38
N ILE A 642 -25.72 18.00 -5.34
CA ILE A 642 -25.33 19.40 -5.42
C ILE A 642 -23.82 19.47 -5.27
N ALA A 643 -23.13 19.92 -6.32
CA ALA A 643 -21.70 20.17 -6.30
C ALA A 643 -21.35 21.35 -5.38
N GLU A 644 -20.08 21.49 -5.02
CA GLU A 644 -19.59 22.56 -4.15
C GLU A 644 -19.86 23.96 -4.73
N ASN A 645 -19.77 24.10 -6.06
CA ASN A 645 -20.08 25.34 -6.77
C ASN A 645 -21.60 25.63 -6.88
N GLY A 646 -22.45 24.73 -6.40
CA GLY A 646 -23.90 24.84 -6.41
C GLY A 646 -24.59 24.26 -7.66
N GLU A 647 -23.86 23.68 -8.62
CA GLU A 647 -24.47 22.98 -9.75
C GLU A 647 -25.22 21.72 -9.29
N GLU A 648 -26.45 21.55 -9.76
CA GLU A 648 -27.32 20.44 -9.36
C GLU A 648 -27.47 19.41 -10.49
N ASN A 649 -27.34 18.13 -10.14
CA ASN A 649 -27.78 17.01 -10.96
C ASN A 649 -29.00 16.36 -10.29
N ILE A 650 -30.10 16.28 -11.01
CA ILE A 650 -31.44 16.07 -10.45
C ILE A 650 -32.04 14.80 -11.04
N TYR A 651 -32.54 13.92 -10.17
CA TYR A 651 -33.20 12.66 -10.51
C TYR A 651 -34.59 12.60 -9.87
N SER A 652 -35.59 12.08 -10.58
CA SER A 652 -36.85 11.68 -9.94
C SER A 652 -36.70 10.29 -9.32
N ILE A 653 -37.28 10.07 -8.15
CA ILE A 653 -37.32 8.77 -7.49
C ILE A 653 -38.63 8.08 -7.85
N ASP A 654 -38.54 6.83 -8.31
CA ASP A 654 -39.70 5.99 -8.58
C ASP A 654 -39.65 4.66 -7.83
N VAL A 655 -40.80 4.23 -7.31
CA VAL A 655 -40.91 2.95 -6.61
C VAL A 655 -41.02 1.80 -7.61
N LYS A 656 -40.08 0.85 -7.53
CA LYS A 656 -40.05 -0.36 -8.36
C LYS A 656 -39.82 -1.59 -7.47
N ASN A 657 -40.85 -2.42 -7.36
CA ASN A 657 -40.82 -3.65 -6.56
C ASN A 657 -40.74 -4.93 -7.42
N ASN A 658 -40.74 -4.78 -8.74
CA ASN A 658 -40.64 -5.89 -9.70
C ASN A 658 -39.49 -5.63 -10.68
N TYR A 659 -38.55 -6.56 -10.72
CA TYR A 659 -37.38 -6.53 -11.60
C TYR A 659 -37.39 -7.77 -12.49
N GLN A 660 -37.10 -7.61 -13.76
CA GLN A 660 -37.08 -8.70 -14.73
C GLN A 660 -35.89 -8.49 -15.66
N TRP A 661 -35.02 -9.49 -15.79
CA TRP A 661 -33.78 -9.40 -16.55
C TRP A 661 -33.96 -8.79 -17.95
N ALA A 662 -34.97 -9.23 -18.70
CA ALA A 662 -35.18 -8.76 -20.07
C ALA A 662 -35.65 -7.31 -20.13
N LEU A 663 -36.59 -6.90 -19.28
CA LEU A 663 -37.14 -5.54 -19.27
C LEU A 663 -36.17 -4.51 -18.72
N ASP A 664 -35.35 -4.91 -17.74
CA ASP A 664 -34.36 -4.05 -17.10
C ASP A 664 -33.01 -4.05 -17.85
N TYR A 665 -32.94 -4.72 -19.00
CA TYR A 665 -31.70 -4.90 -19.75
C TYR A 665 -31.24 -3.61 -20.43
N THR A 666 -30.10 -3.07 -20.01
CA THR A 666 -29.53 -1.83 -20.57
C THR A 666 -28.19 -2.01 -21.29
N GLY A 667 -27.64 -3.23 -21.29
CA GLY A 667 -26.27 -3.47 -21.78
C GLY A 667 -25.18 -2.84 -20.89
N LYS A 668 -25.52 -2.32 -19.71
CA LYS A 668 -24.57 -1.83 -18.70
C LYS A 668 -24.50 -2.78 -17.50
N GLN A 669 -23.29 -3.06 -17.03
CA GLN A 669 -23.08 -3.77 -15.76
C GLN A 669 -23.51 -2.84 -14.61
N GLY A 670 -24.10 -3.38 -13.55
CA GLY A 670 -24.33 -2.63 -12.32
C GLY A 670 -25.66 -1.90 -12.20
N ASN A 671 -26.52 -1.94 -13.22
CA ASN A 671 -27.89 -1.44 -13.16
C ASN A 671 -28.82 -2.47 -12.49
N VAL A 672 -28.56 -2.78 -11.22
CA VAL A 672 -29.01 -3.95 -10.41
C VAL A 672 -28.69 -5.34 -10.98
N TRP A 673 -28.61 -5.48 -12.30
CA TRP A 673 -28.27 -6.71 -13.00
C TRP A 673 -26.81 -6.75 -13.47
N PHE A 674 -26.22 -7.95 -13.44
CA PHE A 674 -24.86 -8.21 -13.90
C PHE A 674 -24.80 -9.49 -14.73
N ALA A 675 -23.85 -9.53 -15.64
CA ALA A 675 -23.44 -10.73 -16.35
C ALA A 675 -22.08 -11.18 -15.83
N GLN A 676 -22.01 -12.39 -15.27
CA GLN A 676 -20.81 -12.92 -14.63
C GLN A 676 -20.35 -14.25 -15.24
N LYS A 677 -19.06 -14.54 -15.10
CA LYS A 677 -18.48 -15.88 -15.25
C LYS A 677 -17.91 -16.35 -13.92
N LYS A 678 -17.87 -17.67 -13.73
CA LYS A 678 -17.19 -18.31 -12.61
C LYS A 678 -15.89 -18.95 -13.08
N ALA A 679 -14.77 -18.66 -12.43
CA ALA A 679 -13.47 -19.24 -12.74
C ALA A 679 -12.64 -19.41 -11.45
N LEU A 680 -12.06 -20.59 -11.26
CA LEU A 680 -11.26 -20.93 -10.07
C LEU A 680 -12.02 -20.64 -8.75
N GLY A 681 -13.31 -21.01 -8.69
CA GLY A 681 -14.18 -20.76 -7.55
C GLY A 681 -14.57 -19.29 -7.29
N LYS A 682 -14.18 -18.34 -8.16
CA LYS A 682 -14.50 -16.90 -8.01
C LYS A 682 -15.36 -16.39 -9.16
N TYR A 683 -16.18 -15.37 -8.89
CA TYR A 683 -17.04 -14.71 -9.88
C TYR A 683 -16.39 -13.44 -10.42
N TYR A 684 -16.52 -13.21 -11.72
CA TYR A 684 -16.01 -12.03 -12.42
C TYR A 684 -17.08 -11.48 -13.36
N ASN A 685 -17.25 -10.15 -13.41
CA ASN A 685 -18.10 -9.51 -14.41
C ASN A 685 -17.52 -9.73 -15.82
N LEU A 686 -18.39 -10.00 -16.79
CA LEU A 686 -18.02 -9.99 -18.20
C LEU A 686 -17.77 -8.56 -18.68
N THR A 687 -16.65 -8.33 -19.33
CA THR A 687 -16.19 -7.00 -19.76
C THR A 687 -16.35 -6.74 -21.25
N ASN A 688 -16.54 -7.78 -22.06
CA ASN A 688 -16.70 -7.66 -23.51
C ASN A 688 -18.18 -7.65 -23.88
N TYR A 689 -18.72 -6.48 -24.27
CA TYR A 689 -20.09 -6.37 -24.78
C TYR A 689 -20.11 -6.59 -26.29
N ASN A 690 -20.91 -7.55 -26.76
CA ASN A 690 -20.94 -7.93 -28.17
C ASN A 690 -21.38 -6.76 -29.05
N THR A 691 -20.71 -6.54 -30.18
CA THR A 691 -20.97 -5.39 -31.06
C THR A 691 -22.23 -5.51 -31.92
N GLN A 692 -22.75 -6.72 -32.10
CA GLN A 692 -23.89 -7.00 -32.95
C GLN A 692 -25.14 -7.38 -32.14
N TYR A 693 -24.99 -8.22 -31.13
CA TYR A 693 -26.08 -8.78 -30.33
C TYR A 693 -26.08 -8.19 -28.92
N PRO A 694 -27.24 -7.99 -28.30
CA PRO A 694 -27.34 -7.47 -26.93
C PRO A 694 -27.00 -8.56 -25.90
N GLN A 695 -25.70 -8.86 -25.79
CA GLN A 695 -25.14 -9.83 -24.85
C GLN A 695 -23.70 -9.46 -24.47
N TRP A 696 -23.27 -9.88 -23.29
CA TRP A 696 -21.86 -9.92 -22.91
C TRP A 696 -21.25 -11.25 -23.35
N ASP A 697 -20.14 -11.16 -24.07
CA ASP A 697 -19.41 -12.31 -24.56
C ASP A 697 -18.44 -12.83 -23.50
N GLY A 698 -18.54 -14.14 -23.26
CA GLY A 698 -17.53 -14.90 -22.56
C GLY A 698 -16.54 -15.54 -23.54
N ASN A 699 -15.91 -16.62 -23.08
CA ASN A 699 -15.03 -17.43 -23.90
C ASN A 699 -15.83 -18.44 -24.76
N ASN A 700 -15.27 -18.79 -25.94
CA ASN A 700 -15.76 -19.88 -26.78
C ASN A 700 -17.25 -19.82 -27.14
N TYR A 701 -17.80 -18.65 -27.47
CA TYR A 701 -19.22 -18.43 -27.77
C TYR A 701 -20.18 -18.54 -26.57
N GLY A 702 -19.66 -18.61 -25.34
CA GLY A 702 -20.44 -18.44 -24.12
C GLY A 702 -20.84 -16.97 -23.92
N GLY A 703 -21.88 -16.73 -23.12
CA GLY A 703 -22.35 -15.36 -22.90
C GLY A 703 -23.67 -15.27 -22.15
N VAL A 704 -24.00 -14.03 -21.77
CA VAL A 704 -25.18 -13.67 -20.98
C VAL A 704 -25.82 -12.43 -21.61
N GLY A 705 -27.11 -12.45 -21.89
CA GLY A 705 -27.77 -11.34 -22.60
C GLY A 705 -29.27 -11.51 -22.76
N ILE A 706 -29.81 -10.96 -23.83
CA ILE A 706 -31.21 -11.15 -24.24
C ILE A 706 -31.30 -11.63 -25.69
N ALA A 707 -32.39 -12.31 -26.03
CA ALA A 707 -32.68 -12.79 -27.37
C ALA A 707 -33.23 -11.65 -28.24
N ALA A 708 -32.34 -10.90 -28.88
CA ALA A 708 -32.69 -9.84 -29.80
C ALA A 708 -31.74 -9.75 -31.01
N ALA A 709 -32.23 -9.20 -32.11
CA ALA A 709 -31.51 -9.16 -33.38
C ALA A 709 -30.35 -8.15 -33.41
N ASN A 710 -30.43 -7.08 -32.60
CA ASN A 710 -29.41 -6.05 -32.43
C ASN A 710 -29.71 -5.18 -31.19
N HIS A 711 -28.82 -4.23 -30.88
CA HIS A 711 -28.93 -3.33 -29.71
C HIS A 711 -30.08 -2.33 -29.79
N SER A 712 -30.69 -2.10 -30.96
CA SER A 712 -31.79 -1.14 -31.11
C SER A 712 -33.17 -1.73 -30.77
N VAL A 713 -33.24 -3.04 -30.53
CA VAL A 713 -34.49 -3.70 -30.15
C VAL A 713 -34.80 -3.40 -28.69
N VAL A 714 -35.88 -2.65 -28.45
CA VAL A 714 -36.38 -2.41 -27.09
C VAL A 714 -37.01 -3.70 -26.57
N PRO A 715 -36.56 -4.24 -25.42
CA PRO A 715 -37.14 -5.42 -24.82
C PRO A 715 -38.62 -5.23 -24.48
N THR A 716 -39.36 -6.32 -24.51
CA THR A 716 -40.78 -6.41 -24.13
C THR A 716 -40.99 -7.65 -23.27
N GLU A 717 -42.18 -7.82 -22.70
CA GLU A 717 -42.55 -9.05 -21.95
C GLU A 717 -42.38 -10.33 -22.78
N HIS A 718 -42.36 -10.24 -24.11
CA HIS A 718 -42.12 -11.38 -24.99
C HIS A 718 -40.64 -11.67 -25.24
N THR A 719 -39.74 -10.78 -24.83
CA THR A 719 -38.29 -10.99 -24.97
C THR A 719 -37.81 -12.07 -24.02
N HIS A 720 -36.88 -12.89 -24.48
CA HIS A 720 -36.28 -13.97 -23.69
C HIS A 720 -34.90 -13.53 -23.20
N GLY A 721 -34.54 -13.81 -21.95
CA GLY A 721 -33.15 -13.78 -21.52
C GLY A 721 -32.35 -14.90 -22.17
N LEU A 722 -31.05 -14.66 -22.35
CA LEU A 722 -30.13 -15.53 -23.06
C LEU A 722 -28.98 -15.93 -22.15
N LEU A 723 -28.84 -17.23 -21.88
CA LEU A 723 -27.75 -17.76 -21.08
C LEU A 723 -27.06 -18.89 -21.85
N ILE A 724 -25.74 -18.80 -22.02
CA ILE A 724 -24.97 -19.74 -22.85
C ILE A 724 -23.69 -20.12 -22.10
N ASP A 725 -23.57 -21.40 -21.78
CA ASP A 725 -22.29 -22.00 -21.38
C ASP A 725 -21.78 -22.90 -22.50
N THR A 726 -20.55 -22.71 -22.97
CA THR A 726 -19.94 -23.52 -24.05
C THR A 726 -18.64 -24.20 -23.61
N LEU A 727 -18.35 -24.18 -22.30
CA LEU A 727 -17.07 -24.63 -21.79
C LEU A 727 -16.99 -26.17 -21.82
N GLY A 728 -15.94 -26.68 -22.48
CA GLY A 728 -15.63 -28.12 -22.52
C GLY A 728 -14.86 -28.56 -21.27
N THR A 729 -15.07 -29.79 -20.84
CA THR A 729 -14.60 -30.35 -19.55
C THR A 729 -13.07 -30.40 -19.33
N ALA A 730 -12.24 -29.96 -20.29
CA ALA A 730 -10.78 -30.11 -20.26
C ALA A 730 -10.00 -28.92 -19.66
N GLN A 731 -10.62 -27.74 -19.47
CA GLN A 731 -10.01 -26.56 -18.83
C GLN A 731 -11.13 -25.76 -18.14
N ARG A 732 -11.39 -26.01 -16.84
CA ARG A 732 -12.61 -25.49 -16.18
C ARG A 732 -12.49 -24.00 -15.83
N GLU A 733 -13.10 -23.17 -16.68
CA GLU A 733 -14.01 -22.13 -16.19
C GLU A 733 -15.35 -22.84 -15.81
N GLU A 734 -16.05 -22.36 -14.78
CA GLU A 734 -17.05 -23.13 -14.02
C GLU A 734 -18.51 -22.81 -14.38
N GLY A 735 -18.78 -21.79 -15.20
CA GLY A 735 -20.13 -21.44 -15.68
C GLY A 735 -20.34 -19.95 -15.96
N TYR A 736 -21.53 -19.58 -16.43
CA TYR A 736 -21.96 -18.18 -16.64
C TYR A 736 -23.28 -17.91 -15.91
N SER A 737 -23.48 -16.67 -15.46
CA SER A 737 -24.62 -16.33 -14.62
C SER A 737 -25.27 -14.99 -14.98
N MET A 738 -26.61 -14.95 -14.94
CA MET A 738 -27.38 -13.73 -14.75
C MET A 738 -27.45 -13.44 -13.26
N VAL A 739 -27.15 -12.22 -12.84
CA VAL A 739 -26.96 -11.89 -11.43
C VAL A 739 -27.75 -10.65 -11.04
N TYR A 740 -28.57 -10.76 -10.00
CA TYR A 740 -29.25 -9.65 -9.37
C TYR A 740 -28.53 -9.28 -8.08
N ARG A 741 -28.16 -8.00 -7.91
CA ARG A 741 -27.68 -7.46 -6.63
C ARG A 741 -28.85 -6.83 -5.91
N VAL A 742 -29.11 -7.28 -4.69
CA VAL A 742 -30.28 -6.89 -3.89
C VAL A 742 -30.14 -5.43 -3.40
N PRO A 743 -31.01 -4.49 -3.83
CA PRO A 743 -30.92 -3.08 -3.44
C PRO A 743 -31.46 -2.77 -2.03
N LYS A 744 -32.33 -3.62 -1.49
CA LYS A 744 -32.93 -3.47 -0.14
C LYS A 744 -33.21 -4.84 0.48
N SER A 745 -32.93 -4.97 1.78
CA SER A 745 -33.25 -6.17 2.55
C SER A 745 -34.76 -6.43 2.59
N GLY A 746 -35.18 -7.69 2.67
CA GLY A 746 -36.58 -8.07 2.80
C GLY A 746 -36.86 -9.43 2.16
N THR A 747 -38.13 -9.73 1.95
CA THR A 747 -38.55 -10.97 1.30
C THR A 747 -38.89 -10.74 -0.16
N ILE A 748 -38.39 -11.62 -1.01
CA ILE A 748 -38.63 -11.59 -2.44
C ILE A 748 -39.17 -12.94 -2.93
N THR A 749 -39.85 -12.93 -4.07
CA THR A 749 -40.11 -14.09 -4.89
C THR A 749 -39.18 -14.04 -6.11
N LEU A 750 -38.32 -15.06 -6.25
CA LEU A 750 -37.58 -15.34 -7.46
C LEU A 750 -38.38 -16.33 -8.31
N SER A 751 -38.75 -15.91 -9.51
CA SER A 751 -39.45 -16.75 -10.48
C SER A 751 -38.75 -16.69 -11.85
N VAL A 752 -39.15 -17.60 -12.73
CA VAL A 752 -38.76 -17.60 -14.14
C VAL A 752 -40.03 -17.44 -14.97
N LYS A 753 -39.93 -16.73 -16.10
CA LYS A 753 -41.02 -16.55 -17.05
C LYS A 753 -41.70 -17.88 -17.43
N ASP A 754 -43.02 -17.85 -17.56
CA ASP A 754 -43.87 -19.05 -17.61
C ASP A 754 -43.60 -20.02 -18.77
N ASP A 755 -43.06 -19.58 -19.90
CA ASP A 755 -42.71 -20.43 -21.05
C ASP A 755 -41.24 -20.86 -21.08
N GLU A 756 -40.52 -20.66 -19.96
CA GLU A 756 -39.10 -20.92 -19.77
C GLU A 756 -38.85 -21.72 -18.46
N PRO A 757 -37.63 -22.27 -18.24
CA PRO A 757 -36.49 -22.33 -19.16
C PRO A 757 -36.49 -23.56 -20.07
N TYR A 758 -35.81 -23.44 -21.21
CA TYR A 758 -35.54 -24.56 -22.13
C TYR A 758 -34.29 -24.33 -22.98
N LEU A 759 -33.72 -25.42 -23.51
CA LEU A 759 -32.65 -25.34 -24.52
C LEU A 759 -33.23 -24.85 -25.84
N ARG A 760 -32.84 -23.64 -26.27
CA ARG A 760 -33.50 -22.91 -27.37
C ARG A 760 -33.23 -23.49 -28.76
N GLN A 761 -32.16 -24.27 -28.92
CA GLN A 761 -31.74 -24.80 -30.22
C GLN A 761 -32.14 -26.27 -30.36
N ALA A 762 -32.65 -26.66 -31.53
CA ALA A 762 -33.05 -28.04 -31.82
C ALA A 762 -31.83 -28.99 -31.92
N GLY A 763 -32.01 -30.25 -31.47
CA GLY A 763 -31.07 -31.34 -31.67
C GLY A 763 -29.87 -31.38 -30.71
N ASN A 764 -30.06 -31.00 -29.44
CA ASN A 764 -29.03 -31.17 -28.42
C ASN A 764 -28.65 -32.66 -28.26
N VAL A 765 -27.35 -32.94 -28.23
CA VAL A 765 -26.77 -34.28 -28.00
C VAL A 765 -25.46 -34.14 -27.23
N GLY A 766 -24.98 -35.21 -26.60
CA GLY A 766 -23.64 -35.29 -26.00
C GLY A 766 -23.50 -34.69 -24.60
N GLY A 767 -24.58 -34.20 -24.00
CA GLY A 767 -24.62 -33.70 -22.63
C GLY A 767 -25.88 -32.92 -22.32
N LYS A 768 -25.88 -32.23 -21.17
CA LYS A 768 -26.99 -31.43 -20.64
C LYS A 768 -26.46 -30.17 -19.96
N VAL A 769 -27.35 -29.24 -19.62
CA VAL A 769 -26.97 -28.03 -18.87
C VAL A 769 -27.61 -28.08 -17.48
N LYS A 770 -26.81 -27.94 -16.43
CA LYS A 770 -27.26 -27.67 -15.06
C LYS A 770 -27.57 -26.19 -14.94
N LEU A 771 -28.76 -25.88 -14.46
CA LEU A 771 -29.20 -24.54 -14.14
C LEU A 771 -29.32 -24.43 -12.62
N SER A 772 -28.39 -23.71 -11.98
CA SER A 772 -28.34 -23.53 -10.54
C SER A 772 -28.83 -22.13 -10.14
N PHE A 773 -29.56 -22.06 -9.03
CA PHE A 773 -29.99 -20.83 -8.38
C PHE A 773 -29.23 -20.71 -7.07
N THR A 774 -28.52 -19.60 -6.88
CA THR A 774 -27.66 -19.40 -5.70
C THR A 774 -27.87 -18.04 -5.06
N ILE A 775 -27.62 -17.95 -3.75
CA ILE A 775 -27.44 -16.69 -3.04
C ILE A 775 -26.03 -16.65 -2.48
N ASN A 776 -25.26 -15.61 -2.81
CA ASN A 776 -23.86 -15.46 -2.41
C ASN A 776 -22.96 -16.70 -2.70
N GLY A 777 -23.33 -17.49 -3.71
CA GLY A 777 -22.62 -18.70 -4.12
C GLY A 777 -23.11 -19.99 -3.47
N GLU A 778 -24.02 -19.94 -2.50
CA GLU A 778 -24.67 -21.12 -1.92
C GLU A 778 -25.87 -21.53 -2.77
N GLU A 779 -25.93 -22.80 -3.20
CA GLU A 779 -27.00 -23.33 -4.03
C GLU A 779 -28.31 -23.50 -3.23
N ILE A 780 -29.36 -22.81 -3.70
CA ILE A 780 -30.72 -22.90 -3.17
C ILE A 780 -31.48 -24.03 -3.88
N ASN A 781 -31.36 -24.08 -5.21
CA ASN A 781 -32.03 -25.08 -6.03
C ASN A 781 -31.30 -25.28 -7.36
N SER A 782 -31.51 -26.41 -8.03
CA SER A 782 -30.97 -26.64 -9.36
C SER A 782 -31.82 -27.58 -10.21
N TYR A 783 -31.73 -27.38 -11.53
CA TYR A 783 -32.51 -28.10 -12.54
C TYR A 783 -31.59 -28.55 -13.69
N GLU A 784 -31.96 -29.59 -14.41
CA GLU A 784 -31.19 -30.08 -15.55
C GLU A 784 -31.99 -29.98 -16.86
N LEU A 785 -31.36 -29.43 -17.90
CA LEU A 785 -31.93 -29.28 -19.22
C LEU A 785 -31.17 -30.18 -20.21
N SER A 786 -31.79 -31.26 -20.66
CA SER A 786 -31.19 -32.25 -21.58
C SER A 786 -31.84 -32.26 -22.96
N GLU A 787 -33.16 -32.01 -23.04
CA GLU A 787 -33.93 -32.04 -24.29
C GLU A 787 -34.12 -30.65 -24.88
N SER A 788 -33.88 -30.52 -26.19
CA SER A 788 -34.12 -29.29 -26.93
C SER A 788 -35.61 -28.94 -26.97
N LEU A 789 -35.94 -27.66 -26.81
CA LEU A 789 -37.29 -27.13 -26.96
C LEU A 789 -38.32 -27.73 -25.97
N VAL A 790 -37.85 -28.32 -24.87
CA VAL A 790 -38.70 -28.85 -23.80
C VAL A 790 -38.54 -27.96 -22.58
N LYS A 791 -39.66 -27.40 -22.12
CA LYS A 791 -39.72 -26.59 -20.90
C LYS A 791 -39.43 -27.45 -19.67
N VAL A 792 -38.57 -26.95 -18.79
CA VAL A 792 -38.43 -27.42 -17.42
C VAL A 792 -39.27 -26.53 -16.50
N ASN A 793 -40.03 -27.11 -15.57
CA ASN A 793 -40.79 -26.31 -14.60
C ASN A 793 -39.88 -25.92 -13.43
N VAL A 794 -39.57 -24.64 -13.33
CA VAL A 794 -38.90 -24.04 -12.17
C VAL A 794 -39.99 -23.50 -11.24
N GLU A 795 -39.98 -23.94 -9.99
CA GLU A 795 -40.91 -23.44 -8.98
C GLU A 795 -40.45 -22.06 -8.51
N ALA A 796 -41.40 -21.17 -8.21
CA ALA A 796 -41.09 -19.89 -7.61
C ALA A 796 -40.48 -20.11 -6.22
N MET A 797 -39.41 -19.38 -5.93
CA MET A 797 -38.68 -19.47 -4.67
C MET A 797 -38.92 -18.21 -3.85
N GLU A 798 -39.37 -18.37 -2.61
CA GLU A 798 -39.44 -17.28 -1.64
C GLU A 798 -38.12 -17.21 -0.88
N LEU A 799 -37.48 -16.04 -0.92
CA LEU A 799 -36.14 -15.82 -0.37
C LEU A 799 -36.16 -14.62 0.57
N VAL A 800 -35.60 -14.80 1.76
CA VAL A 800 -35.21 -13.68 2.63
C VAL A 800 -33.81 -13.24 2.21
N VAL A 801 -33.66 -11.95 1.91
CA VAL A 801 -32.43 -11.39 1.34
C VAL A 801 -31.99 -10.14 2.09
N ASN A 802 -30.68 -9.91 2.12
CA ASN A 802 -30.06 -8.70 2.66
C ASN A 802 -29.63 -7.76 1.52
N LYS A 803 -29.66 -6.45 1.79
CA LYS A 803 -29.04 -5.43 0.93
C LYS A 803 -27.60 -5.84 0.59
N GLY A 804 -27.27 -5.87 -0.69
CA GLY A 804 -25.95 -6.26 -1.20
C GLY A 804 -25.81 -7.74 -1.58
N ASP A 805 -26.76 -8.62 -1.21
CA ASP A 805 -26.73 -10.03 -1.61
C ASP A 805 -26.74 -10.17 -3.13
N PHE A 806 -26.04 -11.20 -3.62
CA PHE A 806 -26.03 -11.55 -5.04
C PHE A 806 -26.79 -12.84 -5.30
N ILE A 807 -27.92 -12.72 -5.99
CA ILE A 807 -28.72 -13.84 -6.47
C ILE A 807 -28.25 -14.20 -7.88
N ARG A 808 -27.81 -15.44 -8.09
CA ARG A 808 -27.30 -15.88 -9.39
C ARG A 808 -28.14 -17.01 -9.98
N ILE A 809 -28.40 -16.90 -11.27
CA ILE A 809 -28.95 -17.95 -12.12
C ILE A 809 -27.82 -18.39 -13.04
N GLU A 810 -27.22 -19.54 -12.72
CA GLU A 810 -25.98 -20.03 -13.33
C GLU A 810 -26.24 -21.22 -14.25
N ALA A 811 -25.69 -21.17 -15.46
CA ALA A 811 -25.63 -22.30 -16.37
C ALA A 811 -24.24 -22.95 -16.33
N GLN A 812 -24.24 -24.27 -16.18
CA GLN A 812 -23.05 -25.11 -16.20
C GLN A 812 -23.28 -26.35 -17.04
N ASN A 813 -22.45 -26.59 -18.04
CA ASN A 813 -22.49 -27.78 -18.86
C ASN A 813 -22.10 -29.03 -18.06
N ILE A 814 -22.91 -30.08 -18.17
CA ILE A 814 -22.57 -31.43 -17.76
C ILE A 814 -22.30 -32.24 -19.03
N GLU A 815 -21.10 -32.80 -19.11
CA GLU A 815 -20.55 -33.43 -20.33
C GLU A 815 -20.32 -32.40 -21.46
N ASN A 816 -20.75 -32.66 -22.69
CA ASN A 816 -20.51 -31.80 -23.84
C ASN A 816 -21.79 -31.60 -24.67
N PRO A 817 -22.82 -30.90 -24.14
CA PRO A 817 -24.02 -30.57 -24.89
C PRO A 817 -23.67 -29.81 -26.19
N SER A 818 -24.16 -30.29 -27.32
CA SER A 818 -23.92 -29.66 -28.63
C SER A 818 -24.69 -28.36 -28.85
N LYS A 819 -25.70 -28.10 -27.99
CA LYS A 819 -26.62 -26.96 -28.05
C LYS A 819 -26.96 -26.42 -26.65
N PRO A 820 -25.97 -25.89 -25.90
CA PRO A 820 -26.11 -25.52 -24.47
C PRO A 820 -26.80 -24.17 -24.21
N SER A 821 -27.45 -23.65 -25.23
CA SER A 821 -28.07 -22.35 -25.28
C SER A 821 -29.43 -22.35 -24.59
N ILE A 822 -29.62 -21.57 -23.53
CA ILE A 822 -30.86 -21.52 -22.74
C ILE A 822 -31.61 -20.20 -23.01
N TYR A 823 -32.94 -20.30 -23.16
CA TYR A 823 -33.83 -19.17 -22.90
C TYR A 823 -34.31 -19.24 -21.46
N ILE A 824 -34.00 -18.17 -20.72
CA ILE A 824 -34.34 -18.01 -19.31
C ILE A 824 -34.38 -16.53 -18.94
N THR A 825 -35.46 -16.13 -18.29
CA THR A 825 -35.74 -14.75 -17.91
C THR A 825 -36.16 -14.77 -16.44
N PRO A 826 -35.21 -14.50 -15.51
CA PRO A 826 -35.53 -14.41 -14.10
C PRO A 826 -36.29 -13.12 -13.79
N SER A 827 -37.21 -13.23 -12.84
CA SER A 827 -37.99 -12.14 -12.26
C SER A 827 -37.85 -12.12 -10.74
N ILE A 828 -37.67 -10.94 -10.17
CA ILE A 828 -37.61 -10.68 -8.73
C ILE A 828 -38.78 -9.79 -8.36
N GLN A 829 -39.62 -10.24 -7.44
CA GLN A 829 -40.72 -9.47 -6.89
C GLN A 829 -40.55 -9.31 -5.38
N TYR A 830 -40.48 -8.09 -4.88
CA TYR A 830 -40.54 -7.83 -3.44
C TYR A 830 -41.93 -8.12 -2.89
N LYS A 831 -41.98 -8.81 -1.74
CA LYS A 831 -43.21 -9.14 -1.03
C LYS A 831 -43.39 -8.21 0.16
N ASP A 832 -44.59 -7.65 0.26
CA ASP A 832 -45.03 -6.93 1.45
C ASP A 832 -45.43 -7.96 2.51
N ILE A 833 -44.59 -8.11 3.53
CA ILE A 833 -44.83 -9.02 4.64
C ILE A 833 -45.01 -8.16 5.88
N GLU A 834 -46.16 -8.34 6.53
CA GLU A 834 -46.45 -7.73 7.82
C GLU A 834 -45.54 -8.38 8.88
N GLU A 835 -44.72 -7.57 9.55
CA GLU A 835 -43.85 -8.08 10.62
C GLU A 835 -44.71 -8.64 11.77
N PRO A 836 -44.35 -9.80 12.35
CA PRO A 836 -45.10 -10.35 13.47
C PRO A 836 -44.92 -9.48 14.72
N GLU A 837 -46.03 -9.05 15.34
CA GLU A 837 -45.99 -8.42 16.67
C GLU A 837 -45.44 -9.39 17.72
N ILE A 838 -44.23 -9.14 18.22
CA ILE A 838 -43.64 -9.91 19.32
C ILE A 838 -44.07 -9.28 20.64
N SER A 839 -45.16 -9.79 21.21
CA SER A 839 -45.79 -9.23 22.42
C SER A 839 -45.24 -9.76 23.75
N ASP A 840 -44.19 -10.59 23.74
CA ASP A 840 -43.76 -11.36 24.91
C ASP A 840 -42.30 -11.02 25.26
N GLU A 841 -42.09 -10.19 26.29
CA GLU A 841 -40.75 -9.74 26.73
C GLU A 841 -39.82 -10.92 27.09
N GLU A 842 -40.37 -12.05 27.55
CA GLU A 842 -39.61 -13.30 27.82
C GLU A 842 -38.97 -13.91 26.56
N LYS A 843 -39.49 -13.61 25.35
CA LYS A 843 -38.87 -14.06 24.10
C LYS A 843 -37.67 -13.22 23.67
N VAL A 844 -37.50 -12.03 24.24
CA VAL A 844 -36.51 -11.03 23.81
C VAL A 844 -35.28 -11.00 24.73
N ASP A 845 -35.42 -11.43 25.99
CA ASP A 845 -34.31 -11.69 26.91
C ASP A 845 -33.60 -13.02 26.54
N LEU A 846 -32.81 -12.96 25.47
CA LEU A 846 -32.13 -14.10 24.87
C LEU A 846 -31.05 -14.69 25.80
N ASN A 847 -30.42 -13.84 26.62
CA ASN A 847 -29.38 -14.26 27.55
C ASN A 847 -29.95 -14.71 28.92
N LYS A 848 -31.26 -14.53 29.14
CA LYS A 848 -32.04 -14.96 30.32
C LYS A 848 -31.57 -14.34 31.62
N ASN A 849 -31.12 -13.08 31.58
CA ASN A 849 -30.66 -12.36 32.78
C ASN A 849 -31.78 -11.54 33.46
N GLY A 850 -33.00 -11.58 32.93
CA GLY A 850 -34.19 -10.90 33.41
C GLY A 850 -34.39 -9.49 32.85
N ARG A 851 -33.65 -9.07 31.82
CA ARG A 851 -33.80 -7.77 31.14
C ARG A 851 -33.29 -7.85 29.70
N VAL A 852 -33.89 -7.05 28.81
CA VAL A 852 -33.35 -6.86 27.44
C VAL A 852 -32.22 -5.83 27.50
N ASP A 853 -30.99 -6.25 27.23
CA ASP A 853 -29.81 -5.40 27.28
C ASP A 853 -28.80 -5.69 26.15
N ILE A 854 -27.65 -5.02 26.17
CA ILE A 854 -26.60 -5.19 25.15
C ILE A 854 -26.07 -6.62 25.06
N GLY A 855 -26.26 -7.44 26.11
CA GLY A 855 -25.95 -8.86 26.10
C GLY A 855 -26.84 -9.65 25.13
N ASP A 856 -28.11 -9.27 24.98
CA ASP A 856 -29.03 -9.87 23.99
C ASP A 856 -28.66 -9.44 22.57
N LEU A 857 -28.29 -8.17 22.41
CA LEU A 857 -27.79 -7.64 21.13
C LEU A 857 -26.52 -8.37 20.68
N ALA A 858 -25.63 -8.69 21.62
CA ALA A 858 -24.42 -9.46 21.34
C ALA A 858 -24.72 -10.90 20.90
N ILE A 859 -25.80 -11.52 21.41
CA ILE A 859 -26.23 -12.86 20.99
C ILE A 859 -26.69 -12.83 19.53
N VAL A 860 -27.58 -11.91 19.16
CA VAL A 860 -28.09 -11.85 17.78
C VAL A 860 -27.00 -11.43 16.80
N SER A 861 -26.11 -10.52 17.20
CA SER A 861 -24.94 -10.13 16.40
C SER A 861 -23.99 -11.31 16.15
N LYS A 862 -23.78 -12.17 17.17
CA LYS A 862 -22.93 -13.36 17.05
C LYS A 862 -23.50 -14.39 16.07
N TYR A 863 -24.82 -14.51 16.00
CA TYR A 863 -25.50 -15.47 15.14
C TYR A 863 -26.08 -14.85 13.87
N TYR A 864 -25.73 -13.61 13.54
CA TYR A 864 -26.18 -12.93 12.33
C TYR A 864 -25.93 -13.77 11.07
N GLY A 865 -26.96 -13.90 10.24
CA GLY A 865 -26.99 -14.75 9.05
C GLY A 865 -27.05 -16.25 9.33
N LYS A 866 -27.36 -16.70 10.56
CA LYS A 866 -27.49 -18.12 10.90
C LYS A 866 -28.94 -18.49 11.22
N ASN A 867 -29.35 -19.67 10.76
CA ASN A 867 -30.61 -20.28 11.16
C ASN A 867 -30.48 -20.81 12.61
N LYS A 868 -31.00 -20.01 13.54
CA LYS A 868 -31.02 -20.29 14.98
C LYS A 868 -32.42 -20.01 15.51
N PRO A 869 -33.33 -21.00 15.50
CA PRO A 869 -34.72 -20.81 15.90
C PRO A 869 -34.91 -20.27 17.31
N GLU A 870 -33.91 -20.42 18.18
CA GLU A 870 -33.91 -19.87 19.54
C GLU A 870 -33.60 -18.36 19.63
N TYR A 871 -33.06 -17.76 18.56
CA TYR A 871 -32.66 -16.35 18.50
C TYR A 871 -33.31 -15.59 17.33
N ASP A 872 -34.02 -16.31 16.48
CA ASP A 872 -34.85 -15.82 15.39
C ASP A 872 -36.19 -15.35 15.98
N LEU A 873 -36.33 -14.04 16.13
CA LEU A 873 -37.40 -13.42 16.87
C LEU A 873 -38.68 -13.34 16.03
N ASN A 874 -38.56 -13.12 14.71
CA ASN A 874 -39.69 -13.06 13.79
C ASN A 874 -40.07 -14.42 13.17
N GLY A 875 -39.25 -15.46 13.38
CA GLY A 875 -39.50 -16.80 12.87
C GLY A 875 -39.27 -16.94 11.37
N ASP A 876 -38.46 -16.07 10.76
CA ASP A 876 -38.17 -16.06 9.32
C ASP A 876 -37.10 -17.09 8.90
N GLY A 877 -36.53 -17.80 9.89
CA GLY A 877 -35.53 -18.83 9.71
C GLY A 877 -34.08 -18.33 9.77
N LEU A 878 -33.84 -17.04 10.02
CA LEU A 878 -32.50 -16.44 10.13
C LEU A 878 -32.44 -15.36 11.21
N VAL A 879 -31.37 -15.36 12.00
CA VAL A 879 -31.03 -14.16 12.80
C VAL A 879 -30.48 -13.10 11.85
N ASN A 880 -31.13 -11.95 11.74
CA ASN A 880 -30.78 -10.92 10.77
C ASN A 880 -30.93 -9.49 11.34
N GLU A 881 -31.01 -8.52 10.44
CA GLU A 881 -31.08 -7.10 10.81
C GLU A 881 -32.33 -6.78 11.63
N TYR A 882 -33.42 -7.54 11.44
CA TYR A 882 -34.63 -7.46 12.22
C TYR A 882 -34.34 -7.63 13.72
N GLU A 883 -33.69 -8.72 14.13
CA GLU A 883 -33.37 -8.99 15.53
C GLU A 883 -32.52 -7.88 16.16
N ILE A 884 -31.53 -7.40 15.41
CA ILE A 884 -30.63 -6.33 15.84
C ILE A 884 -31.44 -5.05 16.07
N LYS A 885 -32.26 -4.63 15.09
CA LYS A 885 -33.08 -3.42 15.19
C LYS A 885 -34.12 -3.53 16.30
N PHE A 886 -34.80 -4.68 16.41
CA PHE A 886 -35.83 -4.93 17.41
C PHE A 886 -35.28 -4.82 18.83
N ILE A 887 -34.17 -5.53 19.13
CA ILE A 887 -33.51 -5.45 20.45
C ILE A 887 -32.94 -4.05 20.69
N THR A 888 -32.33 -3.42 19.69
CA THR A 888 -31.78 -2.06 19.80
C THR A 888 -32.88 -1.04 20.13
N ASN A 889 -34.03 -1.12 19.48
CA ASN A 889 -35.16 -0.23 19.74
C ASN A 889 -35.67 -0.38 21.17
N ILE A 890 -35.82 -1.62 21.67
CA ILE A 890 -36.22 -1.87 23.06
C ILE A 890 -35.19 -1.28 24.04
N ILE A 891 -33.88 -1.48 23.79
CA ILE A 891 -32.81 -0.91 24.63
C ILE A 891 -32.88 0.63 24.64
N LEU A 892 -33.17 1.26 23.49
CA LEU A 892 -33.19 2.72 23.33
C LEU A 892 -34.48 3.36 23.86
N GLU A 893 -35.60 2.65 23.88
CA GLU A 893 -36.88 3.11 24.44
C GLU A 893 -36.93 3.03 25.97
N ILE A 894 -36.07 2.23 26.61
CA ILE A 894 -35.90 2.21 28.07
C ILE A 894 -35.07 3.44 28.50
N LYS A 895 -35.73 4.60 28.64
CA LYS A 895 -35.24 5.77 29.37
C LYS A 895 -36.21 6.24 30.45
#